data_AF-A0A944W9Q8-F1
#
_entry.id   AF-A0A944W9Q8-F1
#
_cell.length_a   1.000
_cell.length_b   1.000
_cell.length_c   1.000
_cell.angle_alpha   90.00
_cell.angle_beta   90.00
_cell.angle_gamma   90.00
#
_symmetry.space_group_name_H-M   'P 1'
#
loop_
_entity.id
_entity.type
_entity.pdbx_description
1 polymer ?
#
loop_
_entity_poly.entity_id
_entity_poly.type
_entity_poly.pdbx_seq_one_letter_code
_entity_poly.pdbx_strand_id
1 'polypeptide(L)'
;MHRIILVSFVCALVNFIAGAEEPSAKDLLFFESKIRPVLVEHCYKCHSAEALRNKKLESELLLDTKAGIRKGGESGPAVVPGEIESSLLIKAIRHDAFNMPPDTKLAPEVISDFIKWVEMGAPDPRDGQLTQLVRKEIDIDAGRDFWSMRRLGEQIPPSDLNSPWIRTTIDRYIYAALKRKKLEPNRDASRHVLIRRAYFDLWGLPPTPTDVESFVNDPAPDAYEALIDRLLAGQHYGERWARHWLDLARFAESNGYAFDKDRAAAFHYRDFVIKALNQDMSYDRFVRLQIAGDQISPNDYQSQAATGFLAAGTFTSQQTQKERERSRYEQLDDIVGTIGTSMLGLTIGCARCHDHKFDPLPTHDYYRFTACFAETGFQDFDYDPDPKGSKDAKDKFDVAHNILVDSRIDFENAQLTDRLNTWLSADSDPPPREKLGVWQTIGPFPATDFKKAYSEAFPPEQDVNLKAGYGKLKWISQPGWTDGKIHNEFTGDNSANYLYRTIEVGRKSPLEISLGRDDAIIVFLNGKQVLAKEVTGGVAIDQDKVTLQLNAGINHLLIKIVNATGPSGFYFSTKLAVPKNIQDIIDIATGKRSEKQKHELLKWYAPRDVDWVKLSKAELEHLKQQPQPDITKIFASRKNGTTYNFGTDTRKVYFLARGNSNAKTGLATPGFLRVLTARGRTENDWLTIDTSASEASVQLPPRVALAGWLTDEQQGAGYLLARVIVNRLWQHHLGRGIVRTPSDFGTQGAAPTHPELLDYLAAELIRGDWKLKPIHQLIMKSSVYRQAGQNNELATEIDPENSLWWRRGATRLEAEVIRDTFLAVSGSLDKTMFGKGSLDQANPRRSIYLTVKRSNLIPILQLFDAPDSIQSIGHRDVTTVPPQALALMNSPLTRQLAEKFAKRIYASGETTMEQVVNQAYILALSRFPTESEKTQMIGFITAQGISYGNTDKSRSQAVVDYCQLMLCLNEFLFID
;
A
#
# COMPACT_ATOMS: atom_id res chain seq x y z
N MET A 1 32.09 29.99 -82.27
CA MET A 1 32.68 28.79 -82.91
C MET A 1 31.65 27.67 -82.84
N HIS A 2 31.16 27.28 -84.02
CA HIS A 2 30.48 26.03 -84.43
C HIS A 2 29.45 25.40 -83.47
N ARG A 3 28.13 25.65 -83.64
CA ARG A 3 27.16 25.03 -84.60
C ARG A 3 26.90 23.55 -84.26
N ILE A 4 25.66 23.04 -84.11
CA ILE A 4 24.65 22.79 -85.18
C ILE A 4 23.27 22.40 -84.52
N ILE A 5 22.18 23.18 -84.74
CA ILE A 5 20.88 22.88 -85.43
C ILE A 5 19.82 22.09 -84.59
N LEU A 6 18.67 22.70 -84.18
CA LEU A 6 17.32 22.80 -84.83
C LEU A 6 16.62 21.41 -84.98
N VAL A 7 15.31 21.14 -84.79
CA VAL A 7 14.06 21.85 -84.44
C VAL A 7 12.92 20.78 -84.38
N SER A 8 11.80 21.06 -83.67
CA SER A 8 10.44 20.42 -83.82
C SER A 8 10.26 18.94 -83.38
N PHE A 9 9.11 18.41 -82.91
CA PHE A 9 7.69 18.78 -82.94
C PHE A 9 6.88 17.97 -81.88
N VAL A 10 5.78 18.58 -81.47
CA VAL A 10 4.53 18.17 -80.80
C VAL A 10 4.00 16.71 -80.96
N CYS A 11 3.38 16.21 -79.88
CA CYS A 11 2.31 15.19 -79.71
C CYS A 11 2.52 13.67 -79.98
N ALA A 12 1.91 12.92 -79.06
CA ALA A 12 1.29 11.57 -79.18
C ALA A 12 2.18 10.32 -79.08
N LEU A 13 2.01 9.62 -77.94
CA LEU A 13 2.18 8.17 -77.71
C LEU A 13 1.58 7.93 -76.31
N VAL A 14 0.27 7.75 -76.09
CA VAL A 14 -0.60 6.63 -76.49
C VAL A 14 0.11 5.27 -76.50
N ASN A 15 -0.14 4.52 -75.42
CA ASN A 15 -0.20 3.07 -75.27
C ASN A 15 0.87 2.21 -75.96
N PHE A 16 1.79 1.70 -75.15
CA PHE A 16 2.07 0.26 -75.12
C PHE A 16 2.03 -0.22 -73.65
N ILE A 17 0.83 -0.26 -73.09
CA ILE A 17 0.53 -1.26 -72.06
C ILE A 17 0.40 -2.56 -72.83
N ALA A 18 1.36 -3.47 -72.69
CA ALA A 18 1.10 -4.86 -72.95
C ALA A 18 -0.05 -5.25 -72.01
N GLY A 19 -1.26 -5.31 -72.54
CA GLY A 19 -2.40 -5.82 -71.80
C GLY A 19 -2.06 -7.24 -71.38
N ALA A 20 -2.09 -7.50 -70.07
CA ALA A 20 -2.27 -8.87 -69.61
C ALA A 20 -3.55 -9.36 -70.28
N GLU A 21 -3.45 -10.35 -71.16
CA GLU A 21 -4.61 -11.03 -71.74
C GLU A 21 -5.57 -11.38 -70.60
N GLU A 22 -6.84 -11.06 -70.76
CA GLU A 22 -7.84 -11.56 -69.82
C GLU A 22 -7.77 -13.08 -69.79
N PRO A 23 -7.80 -13.69 -68.59
CA PRO A 23 -7.56 -15.12 -68.45
C PRO A 23 -8.55 -15.90 -69.30
N SER A 24 -8.05 -16.80 -70.16
CA SER A 24 -8.92 -17.57 -71.04
C SER A 24 -9.82 -18.51 -70.21
N ALA A 25 -10.94 -18.95 -70.79
CA ALA A 25 -11.83 -19.91 -70.12
C ALA A 25 -11.09 -21.21 -69.70
N LYS A 26 -10.03 -21.58 -70.43
CA LYS A 26 -9.16 -22.72 -70.12
C LYS A 26 -8.29 -22.46 -68.88
N ASP A 27 -7.87 -21.23 -68.66
CA ASP A 27 -7.02 -20.82 -67.54
C ASP A 27 -7.81 -20.73 -66.23
N LEU A 28 -9.04 -20.23 -66.30
CA LEU A 28 -9.97 -20.26 -65.16
C LEU A 28 -10.38 -21.70 -64.82
N LEU A 29 -10.58 -22.57 -65.82
CA LEU A 29 -10.88 -23.99 -65.60
C LEU A 29 -9.69 -24.74 -64.95
N PHE A 30 -8.46 -24.33 -65.25
CA PHE A 30 -7.27 -24.85 -64.57
C PHE A 30 -7.30 -24.50 -63.06
N PHE A 31 -7.60 -23.26 -62.70
CA PHE A 31 -7.77 -22.86 -61.31
C PHE A 31 -8.87 -23.65 -60.59
N GLU A 32 -10.05 -23.77 -61.21
CA GLU A 32 -11.20 -24.46 -60.61
C GLU A 32 -10.95 -25.97 -60.43
N SER A 33 -10.23 -26.61 -61.35
CA SER A 33 -10.01 -28.07 -61.31
C SER A 33 -8.76 -28.50 -60.54
N LYS A 34 -7.72 -27.65 -60.47
CA LYS A 34 -6.42 -28.02 -59.89
C LYS A 34 -6.05 -27.25 -58.63
N ILE A 35 -6.47 -26.00 -58.50
CA ILE A 35 -5.98 -25.10 -57.43
C ILE A 35 -7.01 -24.93 -56.32
N ARG A 36 -8.26 -24.59 -56.66
CA ARG A 36 -9.32 -24.35 -55.67
C ARG A 36 -9.57 -25.55 -54.75
N PRO A 37 -9.65 -26.81 -55.22
CA PRO A 37 -9.92 -27.95 -54.33
C PRO A 37 -8.87 -28.08 -53.23
N VAL A 38 -7.59 -27.88 -53.57
CA VAL A 38 -6.47 -27.96 -52.62
C VAL A 38 -6.52 -26.80 -51.61
N LEU A 39 -6.82 -25.59 -52.05
CA LEU A 39 -6.99 -24.44 -51.15
C LEU A 39 -8.12 -24.66 -50.14
N VAL A 40 -9.24 -25.23 -50.58
CA VAL A 40 -10.39 -25.54 -49.72
C VAL A 40 -10.02 -26.62 -48.70
N GLU A 41 -9.42 -27.71 -49.16
CA GLU A 41 -9.12 -28.88 -48.32
C GLU A 41 -8.02 -28.59 -47.30
N HIS A 42 -6.95 -27.92 -47.72
CA HIS A 42 -5.73 -27.81 -46.92
C HIS A 42 -5.46 -26.43 -46.35
N CYS A 43 -6.03 -25.36 -46.90
CA CYS A 43 -5.65 -23.99 -46.54
C CYS A 43 -6.78 -23.20 -45.87
N TYR A 44 -8.04 -23.38 -46.26
CA TYR A 44 -9.14 -22.53 -45.81
C TYR A 44 -9.51 -22.69 -44.35
N LYS A 45 -9.18 -23.82 -43.73
CA LYS A 45 -9.39 -24.00 -42.28
C LYS A 45 -8.69 -22.91 -41.46
N CYS A 46 -7.56 -22.40 -41.95
CA CYS A 46 -6.76 -21.36 -41.29
C CYS A 46 -6.60 -20.07 -42.12
N HIS A 47 -6.85 -20.06 -43.42
CA HIS A 47 -6.60 -18.90 -44.30
C HIS A 47 -7.80 -18.56 -45.20
N SER A 48 -9.00 -18.49 -44.64
CA SER A 48 -10.22 -18.07 -45.34
C SER A 48 -11.05 -17.08 -44.52
N ALA A 49 -12.02 -16.43 -45.15
CA ALA A 49 -13.01 -15.62 -44.46
C ALA A 49 -13.83 -16.44 -43.46
N GLU A 50 -14.00 -17.75 -43.68
CA GLU A 50 -14.61 -18.64 -42.70
C GLU A 50 -13.69 -18.91 -41.51
N ALA A 51 -12.39 -19.15 -41.75
CA ALA A 51 -11.40 -19.22 -40.66
C ALA A 51 -11.40 -17.93 -39.84
N LEU A 52 -11.52 -16.77 -40.50
CA LEU A 52 -11.68 -15.48 -39.83
C LEU A 52 -12.95 -15.42 -38.98
N ARG A 53 -14.11 -15.80 -39.53
CA ARG A 53 -15.39 -15.86 -38.78
C ARG A 53 -15.29 -16.79 -37.58
N ASN A 54 -14.58 -17.90 -37.73
CA ASN A 54 -14.39 -18.92 -36.70
C ASN A 54 -13.17 -18.68 -35.81
N LYS A 55 -12.50 -17.53 -35.93
CA LYS A 55 -11.28 -17.14 -35.16
C LYS A 55 -10.12 -18.13 -35.27
N LYS A 56 -10.02 -18.81 -36.40
CA LYS A 56 -8.92 -19.70 -36.78
C LYS A 56 -8.02 -19.07 -37.85
N LEU A 57 -8.20 -17.78 -38.18
CA LEU A 57 -7.39 -17.12 -39.20
C LEU A 57 -5.94 -16.96 -38.73
N GLU A 58 -5.01 -17.47 -39.52
CA GLU A 58 -3.57 -17.36 -39.27
C GLU A 58 -2.91 -16.34 -40.21
N SER A 59 -1.93 -15.60 -39.67
CA SER A 59 -1.07 -14.62 -40.38
C SER A 59 -1.79 -13.51 -41.14
N GLU A 60 -3.03 -13.18 -40.76
CA GLU A 60 -3.92 -12.22 -41.44
C GLU A 60 -4.09 -12.51 -42.96
N LEU A 61 -3.85 -13.76 -43.38
CA LEU A 61 -3.80 -14.17 -44.77
C LEU A 61 -5.13 -14.78 -45.23
N LEU A 62 -5.73 -14.21 -46.28
CA LEU A 62 -6.94 -14.72 -46.91
C LEU A 62 -6.61 -15.32 -48.28
N LEU A 63 -6.76 -16.64 -48.42
CA LEU A 63 -6.54 -17.36 -49.67
C LEU A 63 -7.82 -17.66 -50.43
N ASP A 64 -8.99 -17.30 -49.91
CA ASP A 64 -10.32 -17.60 -50.46
C ASP A 64 -10.86 -16.52 -51.41
N THR A 65 -10.13 -15.44 -51.65
CA THR A 65 -10.44 -14.40 -52.65
C THR A 65 -9.21 -14.00 -53.46
N LYS A 66 -9.42 -13.53 -54.69
CA LYS A 66 -8.34 -13.05 -55.59
C LYS A 66 -7.60 -11.83 -55.02
N ALA A 67 -8.33 -10.91 -54.40
CA ALA A 67 -7.73 -9.74 -53.76
C ALA A 67 -6.94 -10.11 -52.51
N GLY A 68 -7.45 -11.04 -51.69
CA GLY A 68 -6.78 -11.52 -50.48
C GLY A 68 -5.45 -12.21 -50.77
N ILE A 69 -5.43 -13.14 -51.73
CA ILE A 69 -4.23 -13.91 -52.06
C ILE A 69 -3.13 -13.04 -52.68
N ARG A 70 -3.50 -11.96 -53.40
CA ARG A 70 -2.56 -10.99 -53.97
C ARG A 70 -2.08 -9.96 -52.95
N LYS A 71 -2.95 -9.51 -52.03
CA LYS A 71 -2.55 -8.63 -50.93
C LYS A 71 -1.59 -9.35 -49.98
N GLY A 72 -1.84 -10.63 -49.72
CA GLY A 72 -1.09 -11.44 -48.77
C GLY A 72 -1.39 -11.10 -47.31
N GLY A 73 -0.59 -11.68 -46.41
CA GLY A 73 -0.72 -11.53 -44.97
C GLY A 73 0.40 -10.66 -44.38
N GLU A 74 0.71 -10.87 -43.09
CA GLU A 74 1.73 -10.09 -42.37
C GLU A 74 3.13 -10.13 -43.01
N SER A 75 3.44 -11.21 -43.75
CA SER A 75 4.75 -11.42 -44.41
C SER A 75 4.85 -10.83 -45.82
N GLY A 76 3.77 -10.22 -46.34
CA GLY A 76 3.68 -9.69 -47.71
C GLY A 76 2.82 -10.54 -48.66
N PRO A 77 2.81 -10.21 -49.97
CA PRO A 77 1.97 -10.86 -50.98
C PRO A 77 2.12 -12.38 -50.99
N ALA A 78 1.01 -13.12 -50.91
CA ALA A 78 1.07 -14.58 -50.96
C ALA A 78 1.31 -15.06 -52.40
N VAL A 79 0.70 -14.42 -53.38
CA VAL A 79 0.94 -14.69 -54.81
C VAL A 79 1.23 -13.39 -55.55
N VAL A 80 2.35 -13.38 -56.28
CA VAL A 80 2.72 -12.34 -57.24
C VAL A 80 2.54 -12.95 -58.64
N PRO A 81 1.55 -12.52 -59.45
CA PRO A 81 1.28 -13.07 -60.77
C PRO A 81 2.52 -13.11 -61.67
N GLY A 82 2.82 -14.27 -62.26
CA GLY A 82 3.97 -14.50 -63.15
C GLY A 82 5.32 -14.68 -62.43
N GLU A 83 5.40 -14.42 -61.12
CA GLU A 83 6.66 -14.35 -60.38
C GLU A 83 6.71 -15.43 -59.28
N ILE A 84 7.21 -16.61 -59.64
CA ILE A 84 7.26 -17.79 -58.75
C ILE A 84 8.11 -17.51 -57.52
N GLU A 85 9.34 -17.00 -57.72
CA GLU A 85 10.32 -16.78 -56.65
C GLU A 85 9.92 -15.63 -55.71
N SER A 86 9.00 -14.76 -56.12
CA SER A 86 8.45 -13.69 -55.29
C SER A 86 7.14 -14.08 -54.58
N SER A 87 6.56 -15.24 -54.92
CA SER A 87 5.29 -15.72 -54.36
C SER A 87 5.51 -16.54 -53.08
N LEU A 88 5.16 -15.96 -51.93
CA LEU A 88 5.35 -16.58 -50.62
C LEU A 88 4.56 -17.88 -50.45
N LEU A 89 3.40 -18.01 -51.10
CA LEU A 89 2.60 -19.22 -51.08
C LEU A 89 3.38 -20.42 -51.66
N ILE A 90 4.14 -20.21 -52.75
CA ILE A 90 4.95 -21.26 -53.35
C ILE A 90 6.07 -21.70 -52.41
N LYS A 91 6.76 -20.74 -51.78
CA LYS A 91 7.79 -21.04 -50.78
C LYS A 91 7.22 -21.77 -49.56
N ALA A 92 6.00 -21.43 -49.17
CA ALA A 92 5.32 -22.04 -48.03
C ALA A 92 4.87 -23.49 -48.32
N ILE A 93 4.37 -23.80 -49.51
CA ILE A 93 3.96 -25.17 -49.87
C ILE A 93 5.13 -26.07 -50.27
N ARG A 94 6.24 -25.47 -50.74
CA ARG A 94 7.52 -26.19 -50.94
C ARG A 94 8.24 -26.49 -49.63
N HIS A 95 7.84 -25.88 -48.51
CA HIS A 95 8.54 -25.95 -47.22
C HIS A 95 9.96 -25.37 -47.29
N ASP A 96 10.16 -24.31 -48.10
CA ASP A 96 11.47 -23.67 -48.28
C ASP A 96 11.70 -22.48 -47.31
N ALA A 97 10.61 -21.92 -46.75
CA ALA A 97 10.67 -20.78 -45.82
C ALA A 97 9.69 -20.93 -44.65
N PHE A 98 8.44 -21.29 -44.96
CA PHE A 98 7.40 -21.67 -44.00
C PHE A 98 6.90 -23.05 -44.38
N ASN A 99 6.41 -23.84 -43.42
CA ASN A 99 5.88 -25.17 -43.69
C ASN A 99 4.36 -25.12 -43.67
N MET A 100 3.72 -25.03 -44.84
CA MET A 100 2.25 -24.97 -44.95
C MET A 100 1.74 -25.98 -46.00
N PRO A 101 0.82 -26.90 -45.65
CA PRO A 101 0.31 -27.17 -44.30
C PRO A 101 1.43 -27.65 -43.34
N PRO A 102 1.33 -27.39 -42.03
CA PRO A 102 2.40 -27.67 -41.07
C PRO A 102 2.59 -29.16 -40.77
N ASP A 103 1.51 -29.94 -40.81
CA ASP A 103 1.53 -31.34 -40.40
C ASP A 103 1.94 -32.30 -41.53
N THR A 104 1.78 -31.91 -42.81
CA THR A 104 2.07 -32.76 -43.97
C THR A 104 2.34 -31.92 -45.21
N LYS A 105 3.45 -32.23 -45.91
CA LYS A 105 3.82 -31.58 -47.17
C LYS A 105 2.91 -32.05 -48.31
N LEU A 106 2.47 -31.13 -49.17
CA LEU A 106 1.64 -31.46 -50.34
C LEU A 106 2.42 -32.32 -51.34
N ALA A 107 1.70 -33.14 -52.11
CA ALA A 107 2.30 -34.00 -53.14
C ALA A 107 3.04 -33.17 -54.22
N PRO A 108 4.17 -33.65 -54.76
CA PRO A 108 4.97 -32.91 -55.75
C PRO A 108 4.16 -32.46 -56.98
N GLU A 109 3.20 -33.26 -57.42
CA GLU A 109 2.33 -32.98 -58.57
C GLU A 109 1.40 -31.79 -58.28
N VAL A 110 0.89 -31.68 -57.06
CA VAL A 110 0.06 -30.55 -56.61
C VAL A 110 0.89 -29.27 -56.53
N ILE A 111 2.11 -29.35 -55.98
CA ILE A 111 3.02 -28.19 -55.94
C ILE A 111 3.35 -27.71 -57.37
N SER A 112 3.56 -28.64 -58.30
CA SER A 112 3.78 -28.35 -59.73
C SER A 112 2.60 -27.61 -60.35
N ASP A 113 1.36 -28.02 -60.04
CA ASP A 113 0.15 -27.34 -60.51
C ASP A 113 0.06 -25.89 -59.98
N PHE A 114 0.42 -25.64 -58.70
CA PHE A 114 0.47 -24.28 -58.14
C PHE A 114 1.55 -23.41 -58.78
N ILE A 115 2.73 -23.97 -59.07
CA ILE A 115 3.81 -23.26 -59.78
C ILE A 115 3.33 -22.83 -61.16
N LYS A 116 2.78 -23.78 -61.93
CA LYS A 116 2.22 -23.52 -63.27
C LYS A 116 1.11 -22.48 -63.25
N TRP A 117 0.26 -22.50 -62.21
CA TRP A 117 -0.80 -21.51 -62.03
C TRP A 117 -0.24 -20.10 -61.77
N VAL A 118 0.83 -19.96 -60.98
CA VAL A 118 1.48 -18.66 -60.78
C VAL A 118 2.18 -18.19 -62.06
N GLU A 119 2.88 -19.08 -62.77
CA GLU A 119 3.54 -18.79 -64.06
C GLU A 119 2.58 -18.23 -65.11
N MET A 120 1.37 -18.79 -65.21
CA MET A 120 0.35 -18.33 -66.16
C MET A 120 -0.39 -17.06 -65.70
N GLY A 121 0.13 -16.33 -64.69
CA GLY A 121 -0.43 -15.06 -64.22
C GLY A 121 -1.46 -15.18 -63.08
N ALA A 122 -1.52 -16.33 -62.40
CA ALA A 122 -2.46 -16.62 -61.32
C ALA A 122 -3.93 -16.24 -61.66
N PRO A 123 -4.49 -16.82 -62.74
CA PRO A 123 -5.89 -16.60 -63.15
C PRO A 123 -6.82 -17.09 -62.05
N ASP A 124 -7.71 -16.22 -61.59
CA ASP A 124 -8.59 -16.48 -60.44
C ASP A 124 -9.94 -15.82 -60.71
N PRO A 125 -11.05 -16.58 -60.77
CA PRO A 125 -12.40 -16.06 -61.06
C PRO A 125 -13.09 -15.47 -59.81
N ARG A 126 -12.43 -15.43 -58.65
CA ARG A 126 -13.02 -14.94 -57.39
C ARG A 126 -12.92 -13.41 -57.28
N ASP A 127 -13.61 -12.71 -58.18
CA ASP A 127 -13.57 -11.24 -58.33
C ASP A 127 -14.49 -10.48 -57.34
N GLY A 128 -15.01 -11.16 -56.31
CA GLY A 128 -16.03 -10.65 -55.39
C GLY A 128 -15.52 -9.56 -54.45
N GLN A 129 -16.29 -8.45 -54.43
CA GLN A 129 -16.14 -7.26 -53.57
C GLN A 129 -15.66 -7.61 -52.15
N LEU A 130 -14.75 -6.77 -51.63
CA LEU A 130 -14.55 -6.62 -50.19
C LEU A 130 -15.94 -6.52 -49.55
N THR A 131 -16.38 -7.56 -48.83
CA THR A 131 -17.34 -7.36 -47.76
C THR A 131 -16.72 -6.29 -46.90
N GLN A 132 -17.25 -5.06 -47.02
CA GLN A 132 -17.00 -4.00 -46.09
C GLN A 132 -17.28 -4.63 -44.73
N LEU A 133 -16.20 -4.83 -43.96
CA LEU A 133 -16.28 -5.31 -42.59
C LEU A 133 -17.06 -4.24 -41.84
N VAL A 134 -18.39 -4.34 -41.85
CA VAL A 134 -19.19 -3.82 -40.76
C VAL A 134 -18.71 -4.66 -39.58
N ARG A 135 -17.79 -4.11 -38.78
CA ARG A 135 -17.57 -4.61 -37.44
C ARG A 135 -18.97 -4.71 -36.85
N LYS A 136 -19.37 -5.90 -36.39
CA LYS A 136 -20.57 -5.99 -35.56
C LYS A 136 -20.24 -5.17 -34.32
N GLU A 137 -20.60 -3.89 -34.36
CA GLU A 137 -20.39 -2.98 -33.25
C GLU A 137 -21.10 -3.60 -32.05
N ILE A 138 -20.47 -3.49 -30.88
CA ILE A 138 -21.10 -3.89 -29.65
C ILE A 138 -22.39 -3.08 -29.51
N ASP A 139 -23.52 -3.78 -29.49
CA ASP A 139 -24.82 -3.17 -29.24
C ASP A 139 -24.96 -2.94 -27.73
N ILE A 140 -24.61 -1.72 -27.31
CA ILE A 140 -24.69 -1.29 -25.91
C ILE A 140 -26.14 -1.29 -25.43
N ASP A 141 -27.10 -0.95 -26.30
CA ASP A 141 -28.50 -0.86 -25.92
C ASP A 141 -29.12 -2.24 -25.68
N ALA A 142 -28.82 -3.23 -26.52
CA ALA A 142 -29.19 -4.62 -26.26
C ALA A 142 -28.45 -5.18 -25.03
N GLY A 143 -27.18 -4.77 -24.82
CA GLY A 143 -26.39 -5.16 -23.66
C GLY A 143 -27.00 -4.74 -22.32
N ARG A 144 -27.70 -3.60 -22.27
CA ARG A 144 -28.40 -3.09 -21.08
C ARG A 144 -29.55 -3.98 -20.62
N ASP A 145 -30.09 -4.82 -21.51
CA ASP A 145 -31.21 -5.71 -21.19
C ASP A 145 -30.75 -7.02 -20.52
N PHE A 146 -29.44 -7.28 -20.44
CA PHE A 146 -28.89 -8.42 -19.70
C PHE A 146 -29.16 -8.30 -18.19
N TRP A 147 -29.48 -9.40 -17.52
CA TRP A 147 -30.05 -9.40 -16.15
C TRP A 147 -29.25 -8.57 -15.14
N SER A 148 -27.92 -8.62 -15.18
CA SER A 148 -27.04 -7.89 -14.25
C SER A 148 -26.89 -6.42 -14.62
N MET A 149 -27.07 -6.08 -15.90
CA MET A 149 -26.98 -4.72 -16.45
C MET A 149 -28.29 -3.95 -16.34
N ARG A 150 -29.41 -4.65 -16.14
CA ARG A 150 -30.71 -4.02 -15.89
C ARG A 150 -30.75 -3.33 -14.54
N ARG A 151 -31.34 -2.14 -14.48
CA ARG A 151 -31.59 -1.44 -13.20
C ARG A 151 -32.52 -2.27 -12.31
N LEU A 152 -32.44 -2.02 -10.99
CA LEU A 152 -33.33 -2.67 -10.02
C LEU A 152 -34.78 -2.22 -10.29
N GLY A 153 -35.66 -3.20 -10.46
CA GLY A 153 -37.11 -2.97 -10.51
C GLY A 153 -37.75 -2.99 -9.12
N GLU A 154 -39.07 -2.81 -9.09
CA GLU A 154 -39.85 -3.05 -7.86
C GLU A 154 -39.78 -4.52 -7.46
N GLN A 155 -39.47 -4.79 -6.19
CA GLN A 155 -39.32 -6.14 -5.65
C GLN A 155 -40.56 -6.47 -4.82
N ILE A 156 -41.39 -7.41 -5.29
CA ILE A 156 -42.60 -7.85 -4.61
C ILE A 156 -42.35 -9.26 -4.04
N PRO A 157 -42.17 -9.41 -2.72
CA PRO A 157 -41.94 -10.72 -2.13
C PRO A 157 -43.13 -11.67 -2.30
N PRO A 158 -42.90 -12.98 -2.39
CA PRO A 158 -43.98 -13.97 -2.41
C PRO A 158 -44.89 -13.88 -1.16
N SER A 159 -46.19 -13.60 -1.37
CA SER A 159 -47.17 -13.35 -0.30
C SER A 159 -47.99 -14.57 0.11
N ASP A 160 -48.31 -15.48 -0.81
CA ASP A 160 -49.24 -16.62 -0.59
C ASP A 160 -48.55 -17.87 -0.01
N LEU A 161 -47.72 -17.68 1.01
CA LEU A 161 -46.98 -18.75 1.68
C LEU A 161 -47.28 -18.72 3.18
N ASN A 162 -47.86 -19.81 3.69
CA ASN A 162 -48.10 -20.01 5.12
C ASN A 162 -47.28 -21.20 5.62
N SER A 163 -46.17 -20.93 6.29
CA SER A 163 -45.30 -21.95 6.89
C SER A 163 -44.60 -21.37 8.11
N PRO A 164 -44.56 -22.10 9.25
CA PRO A 164 -43.82 -21.67 10.45
C PRO A 164 -42.30 -21.64 10.24
N TRP A 165 -41.81 -22.15 9.11
CA TRP A 165 -40.42 -22.03 8.72
C TRP A 165 -40.06 -20.61 8.25
N ILE A 166 -41.00 -19.83 7.73
CA ILE A 166 -40.71 -18.48 7.20
C ILE A 166 -40.56 -17.48 8.36
N ARG A 167 -39.37 -16.88 8.52
CA ARG A 167 -39.09 -15.83 9.53
C ARG A 167 -38.85 -14.48 8.89
N THR A 168 -38.14 -14.45 7.77
CA THR A 168 -37.78 -13.22 7.05
C THR A 168 -38.25 -13.26 5.60
N THR A 169 -38.14 -12.12 4.91
CA THR A 169 -38.44 -12.04 3.48
C THR A 169 -37.54 -12.94 2.63
N ILE A 170 -36.30 -13.19 3.06
CA ILE A 170 -35.40 -14.15 2.39
C ILE A 170 -36.07 -15.54 2.32
N ASP A 171 -36.63 -15.98 3.44
CA ASP A 171 -37.26 -17.30 3.55
C ASP A 171 -38.45 -17.43 2.60
N ARG A 172 -39.16 -16.34 2.29
CA ARG A 172 -40.28 -16.36 1.33
C ARG A 172 -39.81 -16.74 -0.07
N TYR A 173 -38.70 -16.17 -0.54
CA TYR A 173 -38.15 -16.47 -1.86
C TYR A 173 -37.65 -17.93 -1.95
N ILE A 174 -36.93 -18.38 -0.92
CA ILE A 174 -36.40 -19.75 -0.87
C ILE A 174 -37.53 -20.77 -0.74
N TYR A 175 -38.48 -20.55 0.17
CA TYR A 175 -39.61 -21.45 0.37
C TYR A 175 -40.50 -21.54 -0.87
N ALA A 176 -40.71 -20.43 -1.59
CA ALA A 176 -41.41 -20.46 -2.88
C ALA A 176 -40.72 -21.38 -3.89
N ALA A 177 -39.38 -21.33 -3.99
CA ALA A 177 -38.60 -22.14 -4.90
C ALA A 177 -38.63 -23.63 -4.53
N LEU A 178 -38.49 -23.94 -3.24
CA LEU A 178 -38.60 -25.31 -2.71
C LEU A 178 -39.99 -25.91 -2.95
N LYS A 179 -41.05 -25.16 -2.66
CA LYS A 179 -42.44 -25.60 -2.86
C LYS A 179 -42.74 -25.94 -4.33
N ARG A 180 -42.21 -25.16 -5.29
CA ARG A 180 -42.34 -25.47 -6.73
C ARG A 180 -41.70 -26.79 -7.12
N LYS A 181 -40.68 -27.22 -6.37
CA LYS A 181 -39.98 -28.50 -6.56
C LYS A 181 -40.44 -29.60 -5.60
N LYS A 182 -41.47 -29.33 -4.79
CA LYS A 182 -42.02 -30.26 -3.78
C LYS A 182 -40.95 -30.72 -2.77
N LEU A 183 -40.02 -29.82 -2.44
CA LEU A 183 -39.01 -30.03 -1.41
C LEU A 183 -39.41 -29.31 -0.14
N GLU A 184 -39.07 -29.89 1.00
CA GLU A 184 -39.20 -29.27 2.31
C GLU A 184 -37.82 -28.88 2.83
N PRO A 185 -37.67 -27.70 3.45
CA PRO A 185 -36.41 -27.28 4.06
C PRO A 185 -36.15 -28.02 5.38
N ASN A 186 -34.89 -28.02 5.79
CA ASN A 186 -34.49 -28.55 7.09
C ASN A 186 -34.93 -27.64 8.25
N ARG A 187 -35.05 -28.27 9.43
CA ARG A 187 -35.31 -27.57 10.70
C ARG A 187 -34.10 -26.77 11.15
N ASP A 188 -34.32 -25.85 12.10
CA ASP A 188 -33.25 -25.10 12.76
C ASP A 188 -32.19 -26.04 13.37
N ALA A 189 -30.92 -25.65 13.27
CA ALA A 189 -29.82 -26.29 13.98
C ALA A 189 -29.95 -26.08 15.50
N SER A 190 -29.20 -26.89 16.27
CA SER A 190 -29.18 -26.72 17.73
C SER A 190 -28.58 -25.38 18.14
N ARG A 191 -28.92 -24.88 19.34
CA ARG A 191 -28.37 -23.61 19.86
C ARG A 191 -26.83 -23.61 19.89
N HIS A 192 -26.20 -24.73 20.24
CA HIS A 192 -24.74 -24.88 20.22
C HIS A 192 -24.15 -24.67 18.82
N VAL A 193 -24.79 -25.23 17.77
CA VAL A 193 -24.37 -25.02 16.38
C VAL A 193 -24.56 -23.57 15.97
N LEU A 194 -25.72 -22.98 16.28
CA LEU A 194 -26.03 -21.60 15.89
C LEU A 194 -25.06 -20.56 16.49
N ILE A 195 -24.69 -20.68 17.77
CA ILE A 195 -23.72 -19.76 18.37
C ILE A 195 -22.32 -19.95 17.78
N ARG A 196 -21.87 -21.20 17.60
CA ARG A 196 -20.57 -21.48 16.99
C ARG A 196 -20.49 -20.89 15.58
N ARG A 197 -21.51 -21.13 14.76
CA ARG A 197 -21.63 -20.60 13.39
C ARG A 197 -21.60 -19.07 13.38
N ALA A 198 -22.42 -18.42 14.20
CA ALA A 198 -22.49 -16.96 14.26
C ALA A 198 -21.15 -16.31 14.68
N TYR A 199 -20.45 -16.90 15.66
CA TYR A 199 -19.15 -16.42 16.12
C TYR A 199 -18.07 -16.51 15.06
N PHE A 200 -18.01 -17.61 14.33
CA PHE A 200 -17.03 -17.77 13.26
C PHE A 200 -17.36 -16.91 12.04
N ASP A 201 -18.62 -16.78 11.68
CA ASP A 201 -19.04 -15.95 10.54
C ASP A 201 -18.82 -14.46 10.81
N LEU A 202 -19.11 -13.99 12.03
CA LEU A 202 -19.00 -12.56 12.36
C LEU A 202 -17.66 -12.17 12.96
N TRP A 203 -17.03 -12.98 13.81
CA TRP A 203 -15.77 -12.64 14.49
C TRP A 203 -14.58 -13.48 14.03
N GLY A 204 -14.81 -14.63 13.38
CA GLY A 204 -13.73 -15.54 12.99
C GLY A 204 -12.98 -16.13 14.18
N LEU A 205 -13.67 -16.28 15.31
CA LEU A 205 -13.14 -16.79 16.57
C LEU A 205 -14.18 -17.72 17.20
N PRO A 206 -13.79 -18.74 17.99
CA PRO A 206 -14.74 -19.54 18.74
C PRO A 206 -15.41 -18.72 19.86
N PRO A 207 -16.68 -19.01 20.24
CA PRO A 207 -17.31 -18.40 21.41
C PRO A 207 -16.59 -18.80 22.70
N THR A 208 -16.65 -17.92 23.71
CA THR A 208 -16.17 -18.28 25.05
C THR A 208 -17.16 -19.24 25.74
N PRO A 209 -16.72 -20.05 26.71
CA PRO A 209 -17.63 -20.90 27.49
C PRO A 209 -18.81 -20.13 28.10
N THR A 210 -18.55 -18.93 28.63
CA THR A 210 -19.57 -18.03 29.19
C THR A 210 -20.56 -17.57 28.14
N ASP A 211 -20.10 -17.26 26.92
CA ASP A 211 -21.01 -16.88 25.83
C ASP A 211 -21.91 -18.04 25.40
N VAL A 212 -21.35 -19.27 25.34
CA VAL A 212 -22.12 -20.48 25.04
C VAL A 212 -23.18 -20.71 26.10
N GLU A 213 -22.82 -20.71 27.38
CA GLU A 213 -23.76 -20.93 28.48
C GLU A 213 -24.86 -19.86 28.50
N SER A 214 -24.48 -18.59 28.37
CA SER A 214 -25.42 -17.46 28.38
C SER A 214 -26.43 -17.59 27.25
N PHE A 215 -25.99 -17.88 26.02
CA PHE A 215 -26.91 -18.03 24.90
C PHE A 215 -27.72 -19.32 24.98
N VAL A 216 -27.11 -20.48 25.24
CA VAL A 216 -27.82 -21.76 25.20
C VAL A 216 -28.96 -21.80 26.22
N ASN A 217 -28.76 -21.21 27.40
CA ASN A 217 -29.73 -21.21 28.49
C ASN A 217 -30.70 -20.02 28.47
N ASP A 218 -30.56 -19.06 27.55
CA ASP A 218 -31.45 -17.91 27.45
C ASP A 218 -32.83 -18.31 26.89
N PRO A 219 -33.92 -18.22 27.69
CA PRO A 219 -35.27 -18.59 27.26
C PRO A 219 -35.94 -17.53 26.38
N ALA A 220 -35.34 -16.35 26.20
CA ALA A 220 -35.94 -15.27 25.42
C ALA A 220 -36.14 -15.71 23.96
N PRO A 221 -37.32 -15.43 23.36
CA PRO A 221 -37.62 -15.83 21.99
C PRO A 221 -36.73 -15.14 20.95
N ASP A 222 -36.14 -13.99 21.30
CA ASP A 222 -35.23 -13.17 20.49
C ASP A 222 -33.75 -13.30 20.91
N ALA A 223 -33.40 -14.30 21.74
CA ALA A 223 -32.04 -14.50 22.23
C ALA A 223 -31.00 -14.64 21.09
N TYR A 224 -31.40 -15.22 19.96
CA TYR A 224 -30.51 -15.39 18.81
C TYR A 224 -30.30 -14.07 18.08
N GLU A 225 -31.35 -13.29 17.90
CA GLU A 225 -31.32 -11.95 17.32
C GLU A 225 -30.43 -11.02 18.15
N ALA A 226 -30.57 -11.06 19.49
CA ALA A 226 -29.71 -10.30 20.41
C ALA A 226 -28.23 -10.72 20.33
N LEU A 227 -27.96 -12.03 20.15
CA LEU A 227 -26.60 -12.53 19.91
C LEU A 227 -26.00 -11.93 18.63
N ILE A 228 -26.75 -11.93 17.51
CA ILE A 228 -26.28 -11.36 16.24
C ILE A 228 -26.02 -9.86 16.37
N ASP A 229 -26.92 -9.13 17.01
CA ASP A 229 -26.79 -7.68 17.19
C ASP A 229 -25.56 -7.34 18.04
N ARG A 230 -25.28 -8.11 19.09
CA ARG A 230 -24.06 -7.99 19.91
C ARG A 230 -22.79 -8.26 19.10
N LEU A 231 -22.77 -9.31 18.28
CA LEU A 231 -21.61 -9.67 17.48
C LEU A 231 -21.32 -8.61 16.40
N LEU A 232 -22.34 -8.09 15.72
CA LEU A 232 -22.18 -7.03 14.72
C LEU A 232 -21.73 -5.69 15.33
N ALA A 233 -22.10 -5.42 16.58
CA ALA A 233 -21.62 -4.25 17.33
C ALA A 233 -20.15 -4.38 17.79
N GLY A 234 -19.62 -5.61 17.87
CA GLY A 234 -18.26 -5.88 18.36
C GLY A 234 -17.15 -5.51 17.37
N GLN A 235 -15.98 -5.16 17.90
CA GLN A 235 -14.83 -4.72 17.09
C GLN A 235 -14.16 -5.84 16.27
N HIS A 236 -14.42 -7.11 16.61
CA HIS A 236 -13.90 -8.26 15.86
C HIS A 236 -14.65 -8.50 14.54
N TYR A 237 -15.80 -7.85 14.33
CA TYR A 237 -16.52 -7.83 13.05
C TYR A 237 -15.64 -7.31 11.92
N GLY A 238 -15.04 -6.13 12.11
CA GLY A 238 -14.18 -5.50 11.11
C GLY A 238 -12.94 -6.33 10.79
N GLU A 239 -12.35 -7.01 11.78
CA GLU A 239 -11.21 -7.92 11.53
C GLU A 239 -11.60 -9.15 10.71
N ARG A 240 -12.77 -9.75 10.98
CA ARG A 240 -13.27 -10.91 10.22
C ARG A 240 -13.56 -10.54 8.77
N TRP A 241 -14.32 -9.48 8.56
CA TRP A 241 -14.85 -9.07 7.26
C TRP A 241 -13.85 -8.29 6.41
N ALA A 242 -12.88 -7.59 7.02
CA ALA A 242 -11.82 -6.93 6.27
C ALA A 242 -11.01 -7.92 5.44
N ARG A 243 -10.77 -9.15 5.92
CA ARG A 243 -10.00 -10.16 5.16
C ARG A 243 -10.60 -10.42 3.78
N HIS A 244 -11.92 -10.60 3.70
CA HIS A 244 -12.61 -10.82 2.42
C HIS A 244 -12.43 -9.65 1.46
N TRP A 245 -12.42 -8.41 1.97
CA TRP A 245 -12.12 -7.24 1.14
C TRP A 245 -10.64 -7.13 0.75
N LEU A 246 -9.74 -7.51 1.64
CA LEU A 246 -8.29 -7.46 1.39
C LEU A 246 -7.86 -8.47 0.33
N ASP A 247 -8.53 -9.62 0.23
CA ASP A 247 -8.37 -10.59 -0.85
C ASP A 247 -8.74 -9.97 -2.22
N LEU A 248 -9.88 -9.26 -2.26
CA LEU A 248 -10.33 -8.54 -3.46
C LEU A 248 -9.36 -7.42 -3.84
N ALA A 249 -8.85 -6.70 -2.85
CA ALA A 249 -7.89 -5.61 -3.04
C ALA A 249 -6.48 -6.10 -3.38
N ARG A 250 -6.18 -7.41 -3.27
CA ARG A 250 -4.84 -7.98 -3.45
C ARG A 250 -3.84 -7.39 -2.47
N PHE A 251 -4.29 -7.17 -1.23
CA PHE A 251 -3.48 -6.47 -0.25
C PHE A 251 -2.18 -7.22 0.07
N ALA A 252 -1.07 -6.51 0.00
CA ALA A 252 0.22 -6.96 0.52
C ALA A 252 1.04 -5.77 1.02
N GLU A 253 1.93 -6.05 1.96
CA GLU A 253 2.91 -5.10 2.50
C GLU A 253 4.25 -5.18 1.76
N SER A 254 4.25 -5.63 0.50
CA SER A 254 5.45 -5.76 -0.32
C SER A 254 5.14 -5.60 -1.82
N ASN A 255 6.15 -5.34 -2.65
CA ASN A 255 5.96 -4.97 -4.07
C ASN A 255 5.58 -6.12 -5.02
N GLY A 256 6.01 -7.34 -4.73
CA GLY A 256 6.05 -8.46 -5.66
C GLY A 256 7.20 -8.39 -6.66
N TYR A 257 7.12 -9.20 -7.72
CA TYR A 257 8.12 -9.33 -8.80
C TYR A 257 9.52 -9.73 -8.32
N ALA A 258 10.53 -9.60 -9.19
CA ALA A 258 11.93 -9.96 -8.91
C ALA A 258 12.57 -9.16 -7.76
N PHE A 259 12.03 -7.97 -7.44
CA PHE A 259 12.52 -7.11 -6.36
C PHE A 259 11.38 -6.76 -5.40
N ASP A 260 10.99 -7.74 -4.57
CA ASP A 260 9.91 -7.65 -3.60
C ASP A 260 10.29 -6.81 -2.35
N LYS A 261 10.42 -5.49 -2.54
CA LYS A 261 10.69 -4.55 -1.45
C LYS A 261 9.49 -4.43 -0.52
N ASP A 262 9.77 -4.22 0.76
CA ASP A 262 8.75 -4.01 1.79
C ASP A 262 8.08 -2.62 1.62
N ARG A 263 6.78 -2.57 1.90
CA ARG A 263 5.93 -1.38 1.96
C ARG A 263 5.53 -1.16 3.43
N ALA A 264 6.48 -0.67 4.23
CA ALA A 264 6.36 -0.65 5.70
C ALA A 264 5.17 0.16 6.25
N ALA A 265 4.56 1.03 5.44
CA ALA A 265 3.39 1.84 5.80
C ALA A 265 2.07 1.37 5.16
N ALA A 266 2.07 0.24 4.43
CA ALA A 266 0.87 -0.27 3.76
C ALA A 266 -0.20 -0.81 4.72
N PHE A 267 0.18 -1.24 5.93
CA PHE A 267 -0.80 -1.71 6.94
C PHE A 267 -1.86 -0.67 7.30
N HIS A 268 -1.61 0.63 7.08
CA HIS A 268 -2.61 1.67 7.32
C HIS A 268 -3.86 1.50 6.45
N TYR A 269 -3.73 0.94 5.25
CA TYR A 269 -4.87 0.58 4.41
C TYR A 269 -5.70 -0.55 5.03
N ARG A 270 -5.04 -1.63 5.49
CA ARG A 270 -5.71 -2.72 6.22
C ARG A 270 -6.44 -2.19 7.45
N ASP A 271 -5.79 -1.32 8.22
CA ASP A 271 -6.38 -0.73 9.41
C ASP A 271 -7.57 0.19 9.08
N PHE A 272 -7.53 0.92 7.96
CA PHE A 272 -8.69 1.66 7.43
C PHE A 272 -9.87 0.73 7.14
N VAL A 273 -9.65 -0.38 6.42
CA VAL A 273 -10.73 -1.31 6.07
C VAL A 273 -11.40 -1.87 7.34
N ILE A 274 -10.61 -2.27 8.34
CA ILE A 274 -11.13 -2.75 9.63
C ILE A 274 -11.95 -1.66 10.33
N LYS A 275 -11.44 -0.43 10.39
CA LYS A 275 -12.11 0.71 11.04
C LYS A 275 -13.42 1.08 10.34
N ALA A 276 -13.40 1.17 9.02
CA ALA A 276 -14.57 1.50 8.21
C ALA A 276 -15.71 0.50 8.42
N LEU A 277 -15.41 -0.80 8.41
CA LEU A 277 -16.40 -1.85 8.68
C LEU A 277 -16.93 -1.80 10.12
N ASN A 278 -16.04 -1.65 11.11
CA ASN A 278 -16.46 -1.55 12.52
C ASN A 278 -17.38 -0.36 12.80
N GLN A 279 -17.09 0.79 12.18
CA GLN A 279 -17.88 2.01 12.25
C GLN A 279 -19.18 1.94 11.43
N ASP A 280 -19.43 0.83 10.73
CA ASP A 280 -20.55 0.65 9.80
C ASP A 280 -20.60 1.80 8.79
N MET A 281 -19.44 2.16 8.22
CA MET A 281 -19.36 3.11 7.11
C MET A 281 -20.25 2.61 5.97
N SER A 282 -21.05 3.50 5.39
CA SER A 282 -21.90 3.14 4.25
C SER A 282 -21.01 2.66 3.10
N TYR A 283 -21.41 1.57 2.44
CA TYR A 283 -20.58 0.89 1.46
C TYR A 283 -20.29 1.76 0.23
N ASP A 284 -21.23 2.63 -0.15
CA ASP A 284 -21.02 3.66 -1.17
C ASP A 284 -19.88 4.61 -0.78
N ARG A 285 -19.87 5.14 0.46
CA ARG A 285 -18.80 6.02 0.95
C ARG A 285 -17.47 5.27 1.02
N PHE A 286 -17.49 4.03 1.49
CA PHE A 286 -16.31 3.16 1.52
C PHE A 286 -15.70 3.00 0.13
N VAL A 287 -16.51 2.66 -0.89
CA VAL A 287 -16.08 2.57 -2.29
C VAL A 287 -15.55 3.92 -2.80
N ARG A 288 -16.23 5.04 -2.55
CA ARG A 288 -15.75 6.35 -2.99
C ARG A 288 -14.38 6.71 -2.42
N LEU A 289 -14.15 6.41 -1.13
CA LEU A 289 -12.87 6.67 -0.48
C LEU A 289 -11.74 5.79 -1.04
N GLN A 290 -12.03 4.53 -1.40
CA GLN A 290 -11.06 3.64 -2.04
C GLN A 290 -10.56 4.21 -3.38
N ILE A 291 -11.47 4.83 -4.15
CA ILE A 291 -11.18 5.37 -5.49
C ILE A 291 -10.56 6.77 -5.43
N ALA A 292 -11.03 7.64 -4.54
CA ALA A 292 -10.67 9.06 -4.57
C ALA A 292 -10.56 9.72 -3.18
N GLY A 293 -10.34 8.96 -2.10
CA GLY A 293 -10.29 9.50 -0.74
C GLY A 293 -9.30 10.66 -0.56
N ASP A 294 -8.13 10.57 -1.19
CA ASP A 294 -7.11 11.64 -1.20
C ASP A 294 -7.59 12.97 -1.82
N GLN A 295 -8.61 12.91 -2.69
CA GLN A 295 -9.19 14.07 -3.38
C GLN A 295 -10.53 14.51 -2.76
N ILE A 296 -11.30 13.58 -2.20
CA ILE A 296 -12.60 13.86 -1.57
C ILE A 296 -12.42 14.50 -0.19
N SER A 297 -11.42 14.06 0.58
CA SER A 297 -11.19 14.54 1.94
C SER A 297 -9.70 14.57 2.23
N PRO A 298 -8.94 15.52 1.61
CA PRO A 298 -7.48 15.52 1.63
C PRO A 298 -6.88 15.68 3.03
N ASN A 299 -7.62 16.25 3.98
CA ASN A 299 -7.18 16.48 5.36
C ASN A 299 -7.67 15.39 6.34
N ASP A 300 -8.28 14.30 5.84
CA ASP A 300 -8.67 13.17 6.66
C ASP A 300 -7.69 11.99 6.49
N TYR A 301 -7.08 11.57 7.59
CA TYR A 301 -6.14 10.46 7.64
C TYR A 301 -6.72 9.15 7.09
N GLN A 302 -7.98 8.84 7.43
CA GLN A 302 -8.62 7.61 6.96
C GLN A 302 -8.87 7.65 5.45
N SER A 303 -9.27 8.80 4.92
CA SER A 303 -9.44 9.02 3.47
C SER A 303 -8.12 8.93 2.70
N GLN A 304 -7.00 9.35 3.28
CA GLN A 304 -5.67 9.12 2.70
C GLN A 304 -5.31 7.63 2.69
N ALA A 305 -5.54 6.91 3.79
CA ALA A 305 -5.24 5.49 3.87
C ALA A 305 -6.10 4.65 2.92
N ALA A 306 -7.35 5.04 2.67
CA ALA A 306 -8.30 4.33 1.82
C ALA A 306 -7.82 4.11 0.38
N THR A 307 -7.06 5.05 -0.18
CA THR A 307 -6.53 4.94 -1.54
C THR A 307 -5.35 3.97 -1.65
N GLY A 308 -4.97 3.31 -0.55
CA GLY A 308 -4.13 2.12 -0.54
C GLY A 308 -4.67 1.00 -1.43
N PHE A 309 -5.99 0.95 -1.66
CA PHE A 309 -6.62 0.04 -2.64
C PHE A 309 -5.99 0.14 -4.04
N LEU A 310 -5.80 1.36 -4.52
CA LEU A 310 -5.21 1.64 -5.85
C LEU A 310 -3.70 1.36 -5.88
N ALA A 311 -3.06 1.25 -4.70
CA ALA A 311 -1.64 0.97 -4.54
C ALA A 311 -1.34 -0.50 -4.17
N ALA A 312 -2.38 -1.31 -3.91
CA ALA A 312 -2.23 -2.66 -3.36
C ALA A 312 -1.61 -3.64 -4.36
N GLY A 313 -1.88 -3.47 -5.66
CA GLY A 313 -1.35 -4.29 -6.75
C GLY A 313 0.18 -4.40 -6.76
N THR A 314 0.68 -5.39 -7.51
CA THR A 314 2.12 -5.59 -7.68
C THR A 314 2.73 -4.46 -8.51
N PHE A 315 3.98 -4.09 -8.25
CA PHE A 315 4.70 -3.18 -9.14
C PHE A 315 6.20 -3.47 -9.18
N THR A 316 6.80 -3.30 -10.35
CA THR A 316 8.26 -3.45 -10.51
C THR A 316 8.98 -2.13 -10.24
N SER A 317 9.96 -2.17 -9.33
CA SER A 317 10.75 -1.00 -8.92
C SER A 317 12.01 -0.76 -9.76
N GLN A 318 12.35 -1.69 -10.65
CA GLN A 318 13.47 -1.56 -11.59
C GLN A 318 12.94 -1.70 -13.02
N GLN A 319 13.13 -0.66 -13.83
CA GLN A 319 12.63 -0.60 -15.21
C GLN A 319 13.61 0.18 -16.08
N THR A 320 13.85 -0.30 -17.30
CA THR A 320 14.56 0.48 -18.32
C THR A 320 13.67 1.62 -18.84
N GLN A 321 14.25 2.65 -19.45
CA GLN A 321 13.48 3.77 -20.01
C GLN A 321 12.42 3.31 -21.03
N LYS A 322 12.71 2.26 -21.82
CA LYS A 322 11.80 1.69 -22.83
C LYS A 322 10.60 0.96 -22.22
N GLU A 323 10.70 0.50 -20.98
CA GLU A 323 9.65 -0.30 -20.32
C GLU A 323 8.69 0.54 -19.48
N ARG A 324 9.01 1.81 -19.23
CA ARG A 324 8.25 2.68 -18.32
C ARG A 324 6.81 2.85 -18.75
N GLU A 325 6.57 3.10 -20.05
CA GLU A 325 5.22 3.31 -20.55
C GLU A 325 4.40 2.01 -20.52
N ARG A 326 4.99 0.87 -20.92
CA ARG A 326 4.35 -0.44 -20.80
C ARG A 326 3.95 -0.73 -19.35
N SER A 327 4.87 -0.53 -18.42
CA SER A 327 4.64 -0.77 -16.99
C SER A 327 3.57 0.15 -16.41
N ARG A 328 3.46 1.38 -16.91
CA ARG A 328 2.38 2.32 -16.53
C ARG A 328 1.02 1.81 -16.99
N TYR A 329 0.90 1.31 -18.23
CA TYR A 329 -0.34 0.69 -18.68
C TYR A 329 -0.66 -0.57 -17.89
N GLU A 330 0.31 -1.44 -17.61
CA GLU A 330 0.10 -2.64 -16.76
C GLU A 330 -0.46 -2.28 -15.38
N GLN A 331 0.04 -1.22 -14.74
CA GLN A 331 -0.49 -0.72 -13.46
C GLN A 331 -1.92 -0.18 -13.60
N LEU A 332 -2.20 0.61 -14.64
CA LEU A 332 -3.53 1.17 -14.89
C LEU A 332 -4.54 0.06 -15.17
N ASP A 333 -4.13 -0.94 -15.95
CA ASP A 333 -4.92 -2.14 -16.25
C ASP A 333 -5.19 -2.95 -14.96
N ASP A 334 -4.20 -3.07 -14.07
CA ASP A 334 -4.33 -3.73 -12.77
C ASP A 334 -5.38 -3.05 -11.87
N ILE A 335 -5.40 -1.71 -11.85
CA ILE A 335 -6.41 -0.91 -11.13
C ILE A 335 -7.81 -1.14 -11.73
N VAL A 336 -7.94 -0.97 -13.05
CA VAL A 336 -9.24 -1.08 -13.75
C VAL A 336 -9.79 -2.51 -13.67
N GLY A 337 -8.93 -3.50 -13.87
CA GLY A 337 -9.29 -4.91 -13.76
C GLY A 337 -9.84 -5.26 -12.37
N THR A 338 -9.21 -4.76 -11.31
CA THR A 338 -9.68 -5.03 -9.94
C THR A 338 -10.94 -4.28 -9.58
N ILE A 339 -11.13 -3.04 -10.01
CA ILE A 339 -12.43 -2.38 -9.85
C ILE A 339 -13.51 -3.17 -10.58
N GLY A 340 -13.22 -3.64 -11.79
CA GLY A 340 -14.09 -4.52 -12.57
C GLY A 340 -14.51 -5.74 -11.79
N THR A 341 -13.57 -6.57 -11.33
CA THR A 341 -13.89 -7.85 -10.69
C THR A 341 -14.41 -7.72 -9.25
N SER A 342 -13.91 -6.75 -8.48
CA SER A 342 -14.26 -6.60 -7.06
C SER A 342 -15.55 -5.81 -6.82
N MET A 343 -15.79 -4.74 -7.60
CA MET A 343 -16.91 -3.81 -7.39
C MET A 343 -18.03 -3.99 -8.41
N LEU A 344 -17.71 -4.22 -9.68
CA LEU A 344 -18.70 -4.37 -10.75
C LEU A 344 -19.03 -5.83 -11.07
N GLY A 345 -18.20 -6.78 -10.62
CA GLY A 345 -18.30 -8.18 -11.02
C GLY A 345 -18.17 -8.36 -12.52
N LEU A 346 -17.30 -7.61 -13.20
CA LEU A 346 -17.10 -7.69 -14.65
C LEU A 346 -15.62 -7.86 -15.00
N THR A 347 -15.34 -8.67 -16.03
CA THR A 347 -13.99 -8.94 -16.56
C THR A 347 -13.54 -7.86 -17.55
N ILE A 348 -13.61 -6.60 -17.13
CA ILE A 348 -13.33 -5.40 -17.98
C ILE A 348 -11.95 -5.47 -18.65
N GLY A 349 -10.95 -6.08 -17.99
CA GLY A 349 -9.59 -6.23 -18.51
C GLY A 349 -9.49 -6.92 -19.87
N CYS A 350 -10.46 -7.77 -20.23
CA CYS A 350 -10.49 -8.42 -21.55
C CYS A 350 -10.70 -7.43 -22.70
N ALA A 351 -11.30 -6.26 -22.43
CA ALA A 351 -11.54 -5.21 -23.43
C ALA A 351 -10.28 -4.40 -23.79
N ARG A 352 -9.14 -4.63 -23.12
CA ARG A 352 -7.86 -3.93 -23.35
C ARG A 352 -7.38 -4.04 -24.80
N CYS A 353 -7.39 -5.25 -25.35
CA CYS A 353 -6.77 -5.53 -26.64
C CYS A 353 -7.77 -5.51 -27.81
N HIS A 354 -9.02 -5.85 -27.54
CA HIS A 354 -10.09 -5.89 -28.53
C HIS A 354 -11.44 -5.70 -27.83
N ASP A 355 -12.47 -5.34 -28.59
CA ASP A 355 -13.83 -5.23 -28.07
C ASP A 355 -14.20 -6.54 -27.37
N HIS A 356 -14.77 -6.45 -26.17
CA HIS A 356 -14.99 -7.62 -25.35
C HIS A 356 -15.80 -8.68 -26.11
N LYS A 357 -15.37 -9.94 -26.05
CA LYS A 357 -15.86 -10.99 -26.96
C LYS A 357 -17.36 -11.28 -26.79
N PHE A 358 -17.89 -11.12 -25.59
CA PHE A 358 -19.25 -11.53 -25.22
C PHE A 358 -20.04 -10.39 -24.56
N ASP A 359 -19.47 -9.78 -23.52
CA ASP A 359 -20.08 -8.64 -22.85
C ASP A 359 -20.07 -7.35 -23.67
N PRO A 360 -21.05 -6.46 -23.46
CA PRO A 360 -21.18 -5.20 -24.17
C PRO A 360 -20.17 -4.13 -23.68
N LEU A 361 -18.88 -4.45 -23.76
CA LEU A 361 -17.77 -3.63 -23.28
C LEU A 361 -16.78 -3.32 -24.43
N PRO A 362 -16.93 -2.18 -25.11
CA PRO A 362 -16.00 -1.77 -26.16
C PRO A 362 -14.62 -1.43 -25.60
N THR A 363 -13.57 -1.67 -26.39
CA THR A 363 -12.20 -1.21 -26.07
C THR A 363 -12.14 0.31 -25.89
N HIS A 364 -13.00 1.03 -26.60
CA HIS A 364 -13.12 2.47 -26.43
C HIS A 364 -13.54 2.85 -25.00
N ASP A 365 -14.53 2.18 -24.42
CA ASP A 365 -14.99 2.47 -23.06
C ASP A 365 -13.92 2.06 -22.02
N TYR A 366 -13.20 0.97 -22.28
CA TYR A 366 -12.05 0.55 -21.47
C TYR A 366 -11.03 1.67 -21.30
N TYR A 367 -10.49 2.21 -22.39
CA TYR A 367 -9.43 3.23 -22.29
C TYR A 367 -9.91 4.56 -21.70
N ARG A 368 -11.19 4.92 -21.92
CA ARG A 368 -11.80 6.08 -21.27
C ARG A 368 -11.95 5.91 -19.76
N PHE A 369 -12.34 4.71 -19.34
CA PHE A 369 -12.37 4.32 -17.93
C PHE A 369 -10.97 4.36 -17.31
N THR A 370 -9.98 3.81 -18.02
CA THR A 370 -8.56 3.86 -17.63
C THR A 370 -8.03 5.29 -17.50
N ALA A 371 -8.47 6.20 -18.38
CA ALA A 371 -8.07 7.61 -18.35
C ALA A 371 -8.49 8.34 -17.06
N CYS A 372 -9.50 7.86 -16.32
CA CYS A 372 -9.86 8.39 -15.00
C CYS A 372 -8.71 8.28 -13.97
N PHE A 373 -7.76 7.36 -14.18
CA PHE A 373 -6.63 7.11 -13.28
C PHE A 373 -5.30 7.69 -13.79
N ALA A 374 -5.32 8.49 -14.86
CA ALA A 374 -4.12 8.98 -15.53
C ALA A 374 -3.14 9.73 -14.60
N GLU A 375 -3.64 10.45 -13.60
CA GLU A 375 -2.84 11.19 -12.60
C GLU A 375 -2.54 10.38 -11.32
N THR A 376 -2.92 9.10 -11.26
CA THR A 376 -2.74 8.25 -10.06
C THR A 376 -1.32 7.72 -9.99
N GLY A 377 -0.62 8.04 -8.91
CA GLY A 377 0.64 7.40 -8.50
C GLY A 377 0.62 7.12 -7.00
N PHE A 378 1.51 6.27 -6.49
CA PHE A 378 1.59 5.92 -5.08
C PHE A 378 3.00 6.09 -4.49
N GLN A 379 3.09 6.33 -3.20
CA GLN A 379 4.36 6.49 -2.50
C GLN A 379 4.15 6.40 -0.99
N ASP A 380 5.24 6.24 -0.27
CA ASP A 380 5.28 6.66 1.13
C ASP A 380 5.24 8.19 1.19
N PHE A 381 4.41 8.74 2.08
CA PHE A 381 4.44 10.16 2.42
C PHE A 381 4.15 10.36 3.89
N ASP A 382 4.72 11.44 4.40
CA ASP A 382 4.54 11.92 5.76
C ASP A 382 3.18 12.62 5.86
N TYR A 383 2.38 12.22 6.84
CA TYR A 383 1.05 12.77 7.08
C TYR A 383 0.84 12.99 8.57
N ASP A 384 0.26 14.12 8.92
CA ASP A 384 -0.18 14.42 10.29
C ASP A 384 -1.59 13.86 10.51
N PRO A 385 -1.80 12.84 11.35
CA PRO A 385 -3.12 12.27 11.60
C PRO A 385 -4.12 13.27 12.21
N ASP A 386 -3.64 14.34 12.85
CA ASP A 386 -4.47 15.42 13.40
C ASP A 386 -3.97 16.82 12.96
N PRO A 387 -4.13 17.18 11.67
CA PRO A 387 -3.65 18.46 11.16
C PRO A 387 -4.28 19.65 11.87
N LYS A 388 -5.52 19.49 12.36
CA LYS A 388 -6.24 20.54 13.08
C LYS A 388 -5.64 20.73 14.46
N GLY A 389 -5.44 19.66 15.24
CA GLY A 389 -4.82 19.73 16.56
C GLY A 389 -3.40 20.28 16.51
N SER A 390 -2.60 19.85 15.54
CA SER A 390 -1.24 20.39 15.33
C SER A 390 -1.25 21.87 14.96
N LYS A 391 -2.19 22.30 14.09
CA LYS A 391 -2.36 23.72 13.77
C LYS A 391 -2.79 24.52 14.99
N ASP A 392 -3.78 24.07 15.74
CA ASP A 392 -4.26 24.75 16.94
C ASP A 392 -3.15 24.86 18.02
N ALA A 393 -2.32 23.82 18.16
CA ALA A 393 -1.15 23.85 19.03
C ALA A 393 -0.10 24.87 18.54
N LYS A 394 0.16 24.90 17.23
CA LYS A 394 1.08 25.86 16.61
C LYS A 394 0.58 27.30 16.74
N ASP A 395 -0.68 27.57 16.48
CA ASP A 395 -1.27 28.91 16.57
C ASP A 395 -1.18 29.45 18.01
N LYS A 396 -1.45 28.61 19.02
CA LYS A 396 -1.25 28.96 20.45
C LYS A 396 0.20 29.26 20.78
N PHE A 397 1.12 28.44 20.26
CA PHE A 397 2.56 28.65 20.42
C PHE A 397 3.01 29.96 19.75
N ASP A 398 2.58 30.23 18.52
CA ASP A 398 2.98 31.40 17.74
C ASP A 398 2.48 32.69 18.42
N VAL A 399 1.28 32.70 19.02
CA VAL A 399 0.81 33.84 19.85
C VAL A 399 1.73 34.10 21.04
N ALA A 400 2.09 33.07 21.81
CA ALA A 400 2.98 33.21 22.96
C ALA A 400 4.40 33.61 22.55
N HIS A 401 4.88 33.09 21.42
CA HIS A 401 6.19 33.41 20.87
C HIS A 401 6.26 34.86 20.38
N ASN A 402 5.23 35.35 19.68
CA ASN A 402 5.18 36.72 19.18
C ASN A 402 5.25 37.75 20.33
N ILE A 403 4.66 37.49 21.50
CA ILE A 403 4.81 38.36 22.68
C ILE A 403 6.28 38.53 23.09
N LEU A 404 7.07 37.45 23.02
CA LEU A 404 8.50 37.48 23.35
C LEU A 404 9.32 38.19 22.28
N VAL A 405 8.98 37.97 21.01
CA VAL A 405 9.59 38.64 19.85
C VAL A 405 9.32 40.15 19.93
N ASP A 406 8.06 40.55 20.13
CA ASP A 406 7.64 41.94 20.26
C ASP A 406 8.34 42.61 21.45
N SER A 407 8.41 41.93 22.60
CA SER A 407 9.14 42.45 23.78
C SER A 407 10.62 42.74 23.49
N ARG A 408 11.29 41.90 22.68
CA ARG A 408 12.67 42.15 22.25
C ARG A 408 12.74 43.31 21.26
N ILE A 409 11.87 43.34 20.25
CA ILE A 409 11.84 44.40 19.23
C ILE A 409 11.56 45.76 19.85
N ASP A 410 10.60 45.84 20.77
CA ASP A 410 10.26 47.06 21.51
C ASP A 410 11.46 47.56 22.32
N PHE A 411 12.20 46.66 22.97
CA PHE A 411 13.44 47.02 23.67
C PHE A 411 14.53 47.52 22.72
N GLU A 412 14.72 46.86 21.57
CA GLU A 412 15.68 47.27 20.54
C GLU A 412 15.38 48.70 20.03
N ASN A 413 14.11 48.99 19.78
CA ASN A 413 13.68 50.29 19.27
C ASN A 413 13.72 51.40 20.33
N ALA A 414 13.26 51.11 21.56
CA ALA A 414 13.05 52.14 22.58
C ALA A 414 14.28 52.42 23.44
N GLN A 415 15.16 51.43 23.68
CA GLN A 415 16.22 51.55 24.68
C GLN A 415 17.62 51.26 24.12
N LEU A 416 17.75 50.27 23.23
CA LEU A 416 19.06 49.82 22.80
C LEU A 416 19.84 50.90 22.02
N THR A 417 19.13 51.72 21.24
CA THR A 417 19.72 52.85 20.50
C THR A 417 20.32 53.90 21.43
N ASP A 418 19.60 54.27 22.49
CA ASP A 418 20.06 55.26 23.46
C ASP A 418 21.22 54.73 24.31
N ARG A 419 21.18 53.44 24.67
CA ARG A 419 22.28 52.76 25.36
C ARG A 419 23.55 52.70 24.49
N LEU A 420 23.41 52.40 23.20
CA LEU A 420 24.52 52.46 22.24
C LEU A 420 25.11 53.87 22.14
N ASN A 421 24.26 54.90 22.02
CA ASN A 421 24.72 56.29 21.93
C ASN A 421 25.44 56.76 23.21
N THR A 422 24.92 56.36 24.37
CA THR A 422 25.54 56.62 25.67
C THR A 422 26.91 55.95 25.76
N TRP A 423 27.01 54.68 25.34
CA TRP A 423 28.27 53.93 25.30
C TRP A 423 29.31 54.60 24.38
N LEU A 424 28.91 54.98 23.15
CA LEU A 424 29.77 55.67 22.19
C LEU A 424 30.31 57.01 22.72
N SER A 425 29.50 57.72 23.52
CA SER A 425 29.87 59.06 24.04
C SER A 425 30.79 58.99 25.25
N ALA A 426 30.83 57.86 25.95
CA ALA A 426 31.64 57.64 27.14
C ALA A 426 33.08 57.19 26.82
N ASP A 427 33.45 57.07 25.52
CA ASP A 427 34.73 56.54 25.02
C ASP A 427 35.22 55.31 25.81
N SER A 428 34.24 54.46 26.14
CA SER A 428 34.42 53.34 27.06
C SER A 428 34.67 52.08 26.26
N ASP A 429 35.58 51.22 26.73
CA ASP A 429 35.74 49.88 26.18
C ASP A 429 34.35 49.21 26.07
N PRO A 430 34.05 48.47 24.98
CA PRO A 430 32.79 47.75 24.88
C PRO A 430 32.63 46.84 26.09
N PRO A 431 31.43 46.77 26.71
CA PRO A 431 31.21 45.81 27.78
C PRO A 431 31.59 44.42 27.25
N PRO A 432 32.41 43.66 28.00
CA PRO A 432 32.94 42.40 27.53
C PRO A 432 31.77 41.45 27.23
N ARG A 433 31.91 40.65 26.16
CA ARG A 433 30.89 39.65 25.78
C ARG A 433 30.84 38.52 26.79
N GLU A 434 31.90 38.40 27.57
CA GLU A 434 32.20 37.34 28.49
C GLU A 434 32.41 37.88 29.90
N LYS A 435 31.99 37.10 30.89
CA LYS A 435 32.36 37.34 32.28
C LYS A 435 33.53 36.42 32.63
N LEU A 436 34.67 37.02 32.97
CA LEU A 436 35.88 36.28 33.28
C LEU A 436 36.02 36.01 34.78
N GLY A 437 36.29 34.77 35.16
CA GLY A 437 36.59 34.37 36.54
C GLY A 437 37.98 34.82 37.01
N VAL A 438 38.23 34.77 38.31
CA VAL A 438 39.54 35.08 38.91
C VAL A 438 40.56 34.00 38.55
N TRP A 439 41.79 34.40 38.21
CA TRP A 439 42.89 33.47 37.91
C TRP A 439 43.24 32.59 39.12
N GLN A 440 43.43 31.30 38.86
CA GLN A 440 43.98 30.32 39.78
C GLN A 440 45.27 29.75 39.18
N THR A 441 46.31 29.54 39.99
CA THR A 441 47.56 28.94 39.51
C THR A 441 48.04 27.79 40.36
N ILE A 442 48.76 26.85 39.75
CA ILE A 442 49.38 25.72 40.44
C ILE A 442 50.65 25.27 39.69
N GLY A 443 51.72 25.03 40.43
CA GLY A 443 53.04 24.69 39.91
C GLY A 443 54.15 25.21 40.83
N PRO A 444 55.43 25.03 40.46
CA PRO A 444 55.90 24.29 39.29
C PRO A 444 55.79 22.77 39.45
N PHE A 445 55.39 22.08 38.38
CA PHE A 445 55.52 20.63 38.23
C PHE A 445 56.86 20.29 37.57
N PRO A 446 57.84 19.71 38.29
CA PRO A 446 59.16 19.46 37.74
C PRO A 446 59.16 18.28 36.77
N ALA A 447 60.03 18.34 35.75
CA ALA A 447 60.35 17.23 34.86
C ALA A 447 61.87 17.05 34.73
N THR A 448 62.31 15.98 34.07
CA THR A 448 63.75 15.69 33.90
C THR A 448 64.45 16.66 32.96
N ASP A 449 63.72 17.28 32.03
CA ASP A 449 64.19 18.25 31.06
C ASP A 449 63.01 19.05 30.48
N PHE A 450 63.31 20.13 29.75
CA PHE A 450 62.32 21.02 29.16
C PHE A 450 61.33 20.31 28.21
N LYS A 451 61.82 19.40 27.36
CA LYS A 451 60.96 18.67 26.42
C LYS A 451 59.99 17.77 27.16
N LYS A 452 60.44 17.17 28.26
CA LYS A 452 59.58 16.36 29.12
C LYS A 452 58.58 17.23 29.88
N ALA A 453 58.99 18.38 30.42
CA ALA A 453 58.07 19.33 31.04
C ALA A 453 56.95 19.79 30.07
N TYR A 454 57.28 19.91 28.79
CA TYR A 454 56.32 20.25 27.74
C TYR A 454 55.40 19.09 27.37
N SER A 455 55.97 17.92 27.05
CA SER A 455 55.23 16.76 26.53
C SER A 455 54.51 15.92 27.60
N GLU A 456 54.94 15.96 28.85
CA GLU A 456 54.33 15.18 29.94
C GLU A 456 53.02 15.81 30.41
N ALA A 457 51.94 15.03 30.40
CA ALA A 457 50.64 15.46 30.88
C ALA A 457 50.60 15.41 32.41
N PHE A 458 50.44 16.55 33.06
CA PHE A 458 50.30 16.62 34.52
C PHE A 458 48.82 16.58 34.95
N PRO A 459 48.51 16.25 36.21
CA PRO A 459 47.13 16.04 36.66
C PRO A 459 46.11 17.14 36.30
N PRO A 460 46.44 18.46 36.33
CA PRO A 460 45.51 19.51 35.92
C PRO A 460 45.01 19.41 34.47
N GLU A 461 45.76 18.77 33.57
CA GLU A 461 45.37 18.60 32.16
C GLU A 461 44.19 17.63 31.98
N GLN A 462 43.98 16.70 32.92
CA GLN A 462 42.91 15.71 32.84
C GLN A 462 41.59 16.25 33.39
N ASP A 463 41.63 16.84 34.59
CA ASP A 463 40.49 17.48 35.23
C ASP A 463 40.93 18.59 36.19
N VAL A 464 40.32 19.76 36.09
CA VAL A 464 40.65 20.90 36.94
C VAL A 464 39.80 20.88 38.20
N ASN A 465 40.34 20.26 39.25
CA ASN A 465 39.77 20.29 40.58
C ASN A 465 40.50 21.31 41.47
N LEU A 466 39.89 22.49 41.68
CA LEU A 466 40.47 23.56 42.51
C LEU A 466 40.64 23.20 44.00
N LYS A 467 39.99 22.14 44.48
CA LYS A 467 40.15 21.64 45.85
C LYS A 467 41.25 20.57 45.97
N ALA A 468 41.73 20.03 44.85
CA ALA A 468 42.77 19.02 44.85
C ALA A 468 44.16 19.62 45.12
N GLY A 469 44.99 18.87 45.82
CA GLY A 469 46.42 19.15 45.98
C GLY A 469 47.25 18.02 45.38
N TYR A 470 48.38 18.36 44.77
CA TYR A 470 49.28 17.40 44.12
C TYR A 470 50.62 17.42 44.85
N GLY A 471 50.80 16.52 45.82
CA GLY A 471 51.93 16.56 46.75
C GLY A 471 51.88 17.82 47.62
N LYS A 472 52.91 18.67 47.51
CA LYS A 472 52.97 19.97 48.22
C LYS A 472 52.29 21.12 47.46
N LEU A 473 51.89 20.89 46.20
CA LEU A 473 51.29 21.92 45.34
C LEU A 473 49.79 22.04 45.59
N LYS A 474 49.29 23.28 45.66
CA LYS A 474 47.86 23.61 45.78
C LYS A 474 47.55 24.78 44.85
N TRP A 475 46.29 24.88 44.44
CA TRP A 475 45.81 26.02 43.67
C TRP A 475 45.85 27.29 44.52
N ILE A 476 46.35 28.38 43.94
CA ILE A 476 46.47 29.69 44.56
C ILE A 476 45.63 30.67 43.75
N SER A 477 44.73 31.38 44.42
CA SER A 477 43.91 32.42 43.80
C SER A 477 44.71 33.70 43.64
N GLN A 478 44.64 34.32 42.46
CA GLN A 478 45.39 35.52 42.09
C GLN A 478 44.45 36.69 41.77
N PRO A 479 43.74 37.27 42.77
CA PRO A 479 42.80 38.37 42.53
C PRO A 479 43.49 39.70 42.13
N GLY A 480 44.79 39.84 42.39
CA GLY A 480 45.58 41.02 42.02
C GLY A 480 46.07 41.01 40.57
N TRP A 481 45.98 39.89 39.86
CA TRP A 481 46.43 39.79 38.48
C TRP A 481 45.45 40.47 37.54
N THR A 482 45.93 41.51 36.87
CA THR A 482 45.14 42.29 35.90
C THR A 482 45.43 41.80 34.49
N ASP A 483 44.39 41.47 33.72
CA ASP A 483 44.49 41.14 32.29
C ASP A 483 45.06 42.33 31.50
N GLY A 484 45.80 42.08 30.42
CA GLY A 484 46.50 43.12 29.64
C GLY A 484 47.85 43.57 30.21
N LYS A 485 48.37 42.89 31.25
CA LYS A 485 49.73 43.07 31.78
C LYS A 485 50.48 41.74 31.80
N ILE A 486 51.81 41.80 31.72
CA ILE A 486 52.67 40.62 31.91
C ILE A 486 52.79 40.34 33.41
N HIS A 487 52.63 39.08 33.80
CA HIS A 487 52.84 38.58 35.17
C HIS A 487 54.00 37.59 35.18
N ASN A 488 55.12 37.95 35.82
CA ASN A 488 56.38 37.17 35.87
C ASN A 488 56.61 36.53 37.24
N GLU A 489 55.63 35.75 37.70
CA GLU A 489 55.63 35.21 39.07
C GLU A 489 55.91 33.70 39.12
N PHE A 490 56.14 33.04 37.99
CA PHE A 490 56.43 31.61 37.95
C PHE A 490 57.92 31.32 38.13
N THR A 491 58.21 30.20 38.77
CA THR A 491 59.57 29.74 39.08
C THR A 491 59.71 28.25 38.79
N GLY A 492 60.94 27.75 38.74
CA GLY A 492 61.26 26.32 38.56
C GLY A 492 61.79 26.01 37.16
N ASP A 493 63.01 25.49 37.09
CA ASP A 493 63.65 25.09 35.84
C ASP A 493 63.09 23.74 35.35
N ASN A 494 63.00 23.56 34.03
CA ASN A 494 62.45 22.38 33.37
C ASN A 494 61.11 21.93 34.00
N SER A 495 60.17 22.88 34.12
CA SER A 495 58.92 22.66 34.86
C SER A 495 57.70 23.26 34.18
N ALA A 496 56.52 22.75 34.52
CA ALA A 496 55.23 23.25 34.02
C ALA A 496 54.45 23.97 35.13
N ASN A 497 53.92 25.15 34.82
CA ASN A 497 53.02 25.92 35.65
C ASN A 497 51.65 26.00 34.98
N TYR A 498 50.58 25.79 35.73
CA TYR A 498 49.21 25.84 35.21
C TYR A 498 48.48 27.07 35.70
N LEU A 499 47.70 27.66 34.80
CA LEU A 499 46.80 28.76 35.05
C LEU A 499 45.40 28.36 34.63
N TYR A 500 44.41 28.71 35.45
CA TYR A 500 43.03 28.36 35.19
C TYR A 500 42.09 29.53 35.51
N ARG A 501 41.06 29.70 34.68
CA ARG A 501 39.90 30.53 34.98
C ARG A 501 38.66 30.06 34.23
N THR A 502 37.50 30.57 34.63
CA THR A 502 36.24 30.39 33.91
C THR A 502 35.95 31.58 32.98
N ILE A 503 35.23 31.30 31.88
CA ILE A 503 34.72 32.29 30.92
C ILE A 503 33.24 32.00 30.69
N GLU A 504 32.36 32.89 31.12
CA GLU A 504 30.90 32.73 30.96
C GLU A 504 30.37 33.59 29.81
N VAL A 505 29.60 33.00 28.88
CA VAL A 505 28.98 33.71 27.74
C VAL A 505 27.50 33.37 27.58
N GLY A 506 26.68 34.35 27.22
CA GLY A 506 25.22 34.20 27.11
C GLY A 506 24.73 33.32 25.94
N ARG A 507 25.57 33.15 24.90
CA ARG A 507 25.30 32.31 23.73
C ARG A 507 26.60 31.74 23.19
N LYS A 508 26.51 30.70 22.36
CA LYS A 508 27.68 30.14 21.66
C LYS A 508 28.33 31.22 20.80
N SER A 509 29.60 31.53 21.02
CA SER A 509 30.31 32.58 20.29
C SER A 509 31.82 32.39 20.31
N PRO A 510 32.53 32.84 19.26
CA PRO A 510 33.98 32.91 19.29
C PRO A 510 34.45 34.05 20.21
N LEU A 511 35.50 33.80 20.99
CA LEU A 511 36.25 34.80 21.75
C LEU A 511 37.71 34.71 21.32
N GLU A 512 38.22 35.71 20.62
CA GLU A 512 39.66 35.80 20.35
C GLU A 512 40.37 36.37 21.58
N ILE A 513 41.44 35.71 21.97
CA ILE A 513 42.28 36.07 23.10
C ILE A 513 43.71 36.26 22.61
N SER A 514 44.41 37.14 23.30
CA SER A 514 45.82 37.41 23.09
C SER A 514 46.63 36.86 24.26
N LEU A 515 47.72 36.17 23.95
CA LEU A 515 48.53 35.40 24.88
C LEU A 515 50.01 35.79 24.75
N GLY A 516 50.70 35.77 25.88
CA GLY A 516 52.15 35.81 25.94
C GLY A 516 52.64 34.68 26.82
N ARG A 517 53.80 34.13 26.45
CA ARG A 517 54.44 33.00 27.11
C ARG A 517 55.94 33.22 27.11
N ASP A 518 56.58 32.69 28.14
CA ASP A 518 58.04 32.61 28.18
C ASP A 518 58.54 31.57 27.16
N ASP A 519 58.80 30.33 27.57
CA ASP A 519 59.35 29.33 26.65
C ASP A 519 58.32 28.48 25.90
N ALA A 520 57.32 27.90 26.57
CA ALA A 520 56.32 27.11 25.86
C ALA A 520 54.94 27.21 26.49
N ILE A 521 53.91 27.08 25.65
CA ILE A 521 52.50 27.16 26.06
C ILE A 521 51.70 26.01 25.50
N ILE A 522 50.77 25.50 26.30
CA ILE A 522 49.65 24.68 25.84
C ILE A 522 48.37 25.25 26.44
N VAL A 523 47.34 25.44 25.61
CA VAL A 523 46.04 26.00 26.04
C VAL A 523 44.96 24.97 25.81
N PHE A 524 44.10 24.79 26.80
CA PHE A 524 42.95 23.90 26.77
C PHE A 524 41.67 24.68 27.04
N LEU A 525 40.64 24.40 26.24
CA LEU A 525 39.29 24.91 26.44
C LEU A 525 38.35 23.72 26.65
N ASN A 526 37.66 23.69 27.79
CA ASN A 526 36.74 22.60 28.18
C ASN A 526 37.40 21.21 28.04
N GLY A 527 38.67 21.09 28.47
CA GLY A 527 39.47 19.86 28.40
C GLY A 527 40.08 19.55 27.03
N LYS A 528 39.79 20.34 25.99
CA LYS A 528 40.35 20.13 24.64
C LYS A 528 41.49 21.10 24.36
N GLN A 529 42.64 20.60 23.92
CA GLN A 529 43.76 21.44 23.50
C GLN A 529 43.38 22.29 22.27
N VAL A 530 43.59 23.61 22.36
CA VAL A 530 43.31 24.60 21.31
C VAL A 530 44.55 25.35 20.81
N LEU A 531 45.64 25.34 21.59
CA LEU A 531 46.95 25.89 21.20
C LEU A 531 48.05 25.05 21.83
N ALA A 532 49.14 24.80 21.11
CA ALA A 532 50.38 24.25 21.65
C ALA A 532 51.57 24.81 20.87
N LYS A 533 52.53 25.41 21.57
CA LYS A 533 53.73 25.99 20.99
C LYS A 533 54.93 25.73 21.89
N GLU A 534 55.98 25.20 21.28
CA GLU A 534 57.26 24.89 21.91
C GLU A 534 58.34 25.80 21.29
N VAL A 535 58.47 27.04 21.78
CA VAL A 535 59.42 28.03 21.23
C VAL A 535 60.01 28.84 22.36
N THR A 536 61.23 28.49 22.77
CA THR A 536 61.94 29.14 23.87
C THR A 536 62.10 30.64 23.64
N GLY A 537 61.90 31.43 24.69
CA GLY A 537 61.82 32.88 24.58
C GLY A 537 61.38 33.55 25.88
N GLY A 538 61.33 34.87 25.85
CA GLY A 538 60.79 35.67 26.95
C GLY A 538 59.30 35.95 26.74
N VAL A 539 58.52 36.08 27.81
CA VAL A 539 57.11 36.54 27.71
C VAL A 539 57.02 37.93 27.11
N ALA A 540 56.18 38.08 26.08
CA ALA A 540 55.85 39.35 25.47
C ALA A 540 54.36 39.48 25.21
N ILE A 541 53.90 40.72 25.10
CA ILE A 541 52.51 41.06 24.81
C ILE A 541 52.16 40.56 23.40
N ASP A 542 50.98 39.97 23.26
CA ASP A 542 50.37 39.55 21.98
C ASP A 542 51.20 38.59 21.11
N GLN A 543 52.06 37.77 21.72
CA GLN A 543 52.89 36.79 21.00
C GLN A 543 52.06 35.74 20.25
N ASP A 544 51.00 35.25 20.89
CA ASP A 544 50.12 34.24 20.32
C ASP A 544 48.68 34.75 20.39
N LYS A 545 47.92 34.59 19.29
CA LYS A 545 46.49 34.91 19.24
C LYS A 545 45.71 33.64 18.94
N VAL A 546 44.67 33.37 19.72
CA VAL A 546 43.83 32.17 19.55
C VAL A 546 42.36 32.52 19.67
N THR A 547 41.53 31.98 18.78
CA THR A 547 40.08 32.10 18.85
C THR A 547 39.48 30.90 19.59
N LEU A 548 38.96 31.14 20.79
CA LEU A 548 38.23 30.18 21.60
C LEU A 548 36.79 30.03 21.11
N GLN A 549 36.35 28.81 20.81
CA GLN A 549 34.96 28.52 20.43
C GLN A 549 34.15 28.21 21.69
N LEU A 550 33.49 29.23 22.27
CA LEU A 550 32.79 29.09 23.55
C LEU A 550 31.37 28.58 23.36
N ASN A 551 30.94 27.67 24.23
CA ASN A 551 29.54 27.25 24.35
C ASN A 551 28.76 28.25 25.22
N ALA A 552 27.44 28.31 25.06
CA ALA A 552 26.60 29.10 25.97
C ALA A 552 26.74 28.57 27.41
N GLY A 553 26.87 29.48 28.38
CA GLY A 553 27.14 29.17 29.79
C GLY A 553 28.63 29.28 30.16
N ILE A 554 29.05 28.54 31.19
CA ILE A 554 30.42 28.57 31.74
C ILE A 554 31.35 27.68 30.90
N ASN A 555 32.49 28.23 30.51
CA ASN A 555 33.58 27.54 29.83
C ASN A 555 34.83 27.56 30.71
N HIS A 556 35.67 26.53 30.59
CA HIS A 556 36.85 26.30 31.41
C HIS A 556 38.11 26.50 30.59
N LEU A 557 38.93 27.50 30.94
CA LEU A 557 40.20 27.80 30.28
C LEU A 557 41.36 27.36 31.18
N LEU A 558 42.19 26.45 30.69
CA LEU A 558 43.41 25.99 31.34
C LEU A 558 44.60 26.30 30.44
N ILE A 559 45.68 26.84 30.99
CA ILE A 559 46.91 27.19 30.28
C ILE A 559 48.07 26.53 31.02
N LYS A 560 48.92 25.82 30.29
CA LYS A 560 50.21 25.29 30.74
C LYS A 560 51.31 26.20 30.21
N ILE A 561 52.09 26.81 31.08
CA ILE A 561 53.32 27.52 30.74
C ILE A 561 54.49 26.65 31.18
N VAL A 562 55.40 26.35 30.26
CA VAL A 562 56.55 25.50 30.51
C VAL A 562 57.79 26.39 30.47
N ASN A 563 58.63 26.22 31.47
CA ASN A 563 59.82 27.02 31.69
C ASN A 563 61.07 26.15 31.54
N ALA A 564 62.03 26.58 30.73
CA ALA A 564 63.33 25.92 30.59
C ALA A 564 64.24 26.28 31.76
N THR A 565 64.51 27.56 31.96
CA THR A 565 65.40 28.07 33.02
C THR A 565 65.05 29.49 33.41
N GLY A 566 65.10 29.82 34.71
CA GLY A 566 64.95 31.19 35.20
C GLY A 566 63.50 31.60 35.57
N PRO A 567 63.22 32.89 35.79
CA PRO A 567 61.87 33.36 36.09
C PRO A 567 60.99 33.27 34.85
N SER A 568 59.73 32.86 35.03
CA SER A 568 58.78 32.66 33.93
C SER A 568 57.49 33.44 34.14
N GLY A 569 56.79 33.74 33.05
CA GLY A 569 55.60 34.57 33.08
C GLY A 569 54.61 34.29 31.97
N PHE A 570 53.47 34.97 32.06
CA PHE A 570 52.42 34.93 31.06
C PHE A 570 51.78 36.30 30.84
N TYR A 571 51.12 36.45 29.70
CA TYR A 571 50.23 37.55 29.39
C TYR A 571 48.91 37.00 28.86
N PHE A 572 47.81 37.64 29.23
CA PHE A 572 46.47 37.32 28.73
C PHE A 572 45.65 38.59 28.56
N SER A 573 44.93 38.72 27.44
CA SER A 573 43.95 39.78 27.21
C SER A 573 42.80 39.26 26.35
N THR A 574 41.57 39.64 26.70
CA THR A 574 40.37 39.45 25.85
C THR A 574 39.95 40.74 25.16
N LYS A 575 40.73 41.83 25.28
CA LYS A 575 40.43 43.10 24.60
C LYS A 575 40.48 42.89 23.09
N LEU A 576 39.32 42.62 22.52
CA LEU A 576 39.12 42.45 21.10
C LEU A 576 39.02 43.82 20.46
N ALA A 577 39.85 44.06 19.45
CA ALA A 577 39.70 45.22 18.59
C ALA A 577 38.26 45.24 18.04
N VAL A 578 37.60 46.40 18.10
CA VAL A 578 36.38 46.63 17.33
C VAL A 578 36.70 46.22 15.89
N PRO A 579 35.92 45.30 15.27
CA PRO A 579 36.19 44.87 13.90
C PRO A 579 36.36 46.10 13.02
N LYS A 580 37.35 46.10 12.12
CA LYS A 580 37.70 47.31 11.35
C LYS A 580 36.48 47.94 10.68
N ASN A 581 35.59 47.14 10.10
CA ASN A 581 34.35 47.61 9.49
C ASN A 581 33.37 48.30 10.48
N ILE A 582 33.39 47.92 11.76
CA ILE A 582 32.61 48.58 12.82
C ILE A 582 33.37 49.79 13.35
N GLN A 583 34.70 49.72 13.48
CA GLN A 583 35.52 50.87 13.87
C GLN A 583 35.40 52.01 12.85
N ASP A 584 35.49 51.68 11.55
CA ASP A 584 35.27 52.61 10.44
C ASP A 584 33.89 53.28 10.51
N ILE A 585 32.86 52.60 11.06
CA ILE A 585 31.52 53.17 11.30
C ILE A 585 31.51 54.05 12.54
N ILE A 586 32.19 53.66 13.62
CA ILE A 586 32.30 54.42 14.87
C ILE A 586 33.00 55.76 14.61
N ASP A 587 34.07 55.76 13.81
CA ASP A 587 34.87 56.95 13.47
C ASP A 587 34.08 58.00 12.65
N ILE A 588 32.96 57.60 12.03
CA ILE A 588 32.03 58.54 11.38
C ILE A 588 31.19 59.22 12.46
N ALA A 589 31.18 60.57 12.44
CA ALA A 589 30.35 61.38 13.32
C ALA A 589 28.88 60.92 13.33
N THR A 590 28.26 60.81 14.52
CA THR A 590 26.95 60.19 14.74
C THR A 590 25.85 60.68 13.78
N GLY A 591 25.79 61.98 13.51
CA GLY A 591 24.79 62.58 12.59
C GLY A 591 25.05 62.34 11.09
N LYS A 592 26.19 61.74 10.71
CA LYS A 592 26.58 61.46 9.32
C LYS A 592 26.52 59.97 8.95
N ARG A 593 26.16 59.09 9.89
CA ARG A 593 26.02 57.65 9.64
C ARG A 593 24.73 57.38 8.86
N SER A 594 24.81 56.56 7.81
CA SER A 594 23.64 56.06 7.08
C SER A 594 22.82 55.08 7.93
N GLU A 595 21.54 54.88 7.58
CA GLU A 595 20.67 53.92 8.27
C GLU A 595 21.23 52.49 8.27
N LYS A 596 21.86 52.07 7.17
CA LYS A 596 22.53 50.77 7.10
C LYS A 596 23.68 50.65 8.11
N GLN A 597 24.49 51.70 8.26
CA GLN A 597 25.61 51.72 9.21
C GLN A 597 25.11 51.76 10.67
N LYS A 598 24.05 52.52 10.95
CA LYS A 598 23.39 52.50 12.27
C LYS A 598 22.89 51.11 12.62
N HIS A 599 22.23 50.44 11.67
CA HIS A 599 21.74 49.07 11.85
C HIS A 599 22.88 48.06 12.06
N GLU A 600 23.97 48.14 11.29
CA GLU A 600 25.14 47.27 11.46
C GLU A 600 25.80 47.46 12.84
N LEU A 601 25.87 48.70 13.32
CA LEU A 601 26.41 49.02 14.65
C LEU A 601 25.51 48.51 15.77
N LEU A 602 24.19 48.71 15.66
CA LEU A 602 23.20 48.17 16.60
C LEU A 602 23.23 46.65 16.65
N LYS A 603 23.27 45.98 15.49
CA LYS A 603 23.36 44.52 15.40
C LYS A 603 24.63 43.98 16.05
N TRP A 604 25.74 44.70 15.93
CA TRP A 604 26.98 44.35 16.62
C TRP A 604 26.87 44.60 18.12
N TYR A 605 26.22 45.68 18.56
CA TYR A 605 26.10 46.07 19.97
C TYR A 605 25.08 45.23 20.75
N ALA A 606 23.90 44.93 20.18
CA ALA A 606 22.78 44.21 20.82
C ALA A 606 23.20 43.00 21.68
N PRO A 607 24.02 42.06 21.17
CA PRO A 607 24.44 40.87 21.93
C PRO A 607 25.36 41.15 23.13
N ARG A 608 25.70 42.41 23.40
CA ARG A 608 26.50 42.88 24.54
C ARG A 608 25.67 43.61 25.59
N ASP A 609 24.41 43.92 25.28
CA ASP A 609 23.48 44.50 26.25
C ASP A 609 22.83 43.38 27.09
N VAL A 610 22.88 43.52 28.42
CA VAL A 610 22.45 42.47 29.36
C VAL A 610 20.94 42.22 29.29
N ASP A 611 20.13 43.26 29.08
CA ASP A 611 18.67 43.15 29.01
C ASP A 611 18.23 42.59 27.66
N TRP A 612 18.91 43.00 26.57
CA TRP A 612 18.72 42.40 25.26
C TRP A 612 19.00 40.89 25.28
N VAL A 613 20.09 40.46 25.92
CA VAL A 613 20.45 39.04 26.06
C VAL A 613 19.38 38.29 26.86
N LYS A 614 18.82 38.89 27.92
CA LYS A 614 17.73 38.30 28.70
C LYS A 614 16.47 38.08 27.85
N LEU A 615 16.06 39.08 27.07
CA LEU A 615 14.87 39.00 26.21
C LEU A 615 15.08 38.00 25.07
N SER A 616 16.23 38.06 24.39
CA SER A 616 16.60 37.11 23.34
C SER A 616 16.70 35.67 23.86
N LYS A 617 17.20 35.47 25.10
CA LYS A 617 17.22 34.14 25.72
C LYS A 617 15.80 33.62 25.97
N ALA A 618 14.88 34.45 26.46
CA ALA A 618 13.50 34.03 26.69
C ALA A 618 12.80 33.60 25.39
N GLU A 619 12.96 34.38 24.31
CA GLU A 619 12.49 34.03 22.96
C GLU A 619 13.07 32.69 22.48
N LEU A 620 14.40 32.52 22.57
CA LEU A 620 15.07 31.29 22.10
C LEU A 620 14.72 30.05 22.93
N GLU A 621 14.56 30.19 24.25
CA GLU A 621 14.12 29.07 25.10
C GLU A 621 12.67 28.68 24.81
N HIS A 622 11.80 29.65 24.56
CA HIS A 622 10.43 29.34 24.15
C HIS A 622 10.40 28.67 22.78
N LEU A 623 11.23 29.10 21.82
CA LEU A 623 11.32 28.49 20.49
C LEU A 623 11.62 26.99 20.50
N LYS A 624 12.39 26.50 21.49
CA LYS A 624 12.66 25.05 21.66
C LYS A 624 11.42 24.23 22.03
N GLN A 625 10.38 24.87 22.55
CA GLN A 625 9.11 24.25 22.95
C GLN A 625 8.09 24.25 21.80
N GLN A 626 8.49 24.63 20.59
CA GLN A 626 7.60 24.65 19.44
C GLN A 626 6.98 23.26 19.21
N PRO A 627 5.64 23.14 19.23
CA PRO A 627 4.98 21.87 19.01
C PRO A 627 5.31 21.33 17.62
N GLN A 628 5.58 20.04 17.54
CA GLN A 628 5.82 19.32 16.29
C GLN A 628 4.65 18.36 16.04
N PRO A 629 4.12 18.30 14.80
CA PRO A 629 3.07 17.35 14.46
C PRO A 629 3.58 15.91 14.59
N ASP A 630 2.70 15.00 15.03
CA ASP A 630 3.02 13.57 15.09
C ASP A 630 2.90 12.95 13.70
N ILE A 631 3.99 13.05 12.93
CA ILE A 631 4.02 12.61 11.54
C ILE A 631 4.02 11.07 11.45
N THR A 632 3.00 10.54 10.77
CA THR A 632 2.87 9.13 10.41
C THR A 632 3.13 8.94 8.92
N LYS A 633 3.93 7.93 8.55
CA LYS A 633 4.09 7.54 7.14
C LYS A 633 2.90 6.72 6.68
N ILE A 634 2.36 7.04 5.51
CA ILE A 634 1.28 6.29 4.86
C ILE A 634 1.75 5.85 3.46
N PHE A 635 1.50 4.60 3.10
CA PHE A 635 1.64 4.13 1.72
C PHE A 635 0.27 4.08 1.04
N ALA A 636 0.00 5.04 0.16
CA ALA A 636 -1.28 5.13 -0.53
C ALA A 636 -1.15 5.82 -1.90
N SER A 637 -2.21 5.78 -2.70
CA SER A 637 -2.27 6.50 -3.96
C SER A 637 -2.63 7.98 -3.75
N ARG A 638 -2.02 8.84 -4.56
CA ARG A 638 -2.24 10.28 -4.57
C ARG A 638 -2.29 10.82 -5.98
N LYS A 639 -3.01 11.93 -6.15
CA LYS A 639 -2.87 12.79 -7.33
C LYS A 639 -1.39 13.17 -7.51
N ASN A 640 -0.83 12.86 -8.68
CA ASN A 640 0.56 13.13 -9.04
C ASN A 640 1.61 12.43 -8.15
N GLY A 641 1.30 11.25 -7.60
CA GLY A 641 2.26 10.45 -6.84
C GLY A 641 3.52 10.07 -7.64
N THR A 642 4.62 9.80 -6.93
CA THR A 642 5.96 9.72 -7.53
C THR A 642 6.34 8.41 -8.21
N THR A 643 5.58 7.31 -8.06
CA THR A 643 5.99 5.98 -8.59
C THR A 643 6.37 6.01 -10.07
N TYR A 644 5.67 6.82 -10.87
CA TYR A 644 5.82 6.89 -12.33
C TYR A 644 5.95 8.32 -12.84
N ASN A 645 6.52 9.23 -12.02
CA ASN A 645 6.68 10.64 -12.36
C ASN A 645 7.92 10.86 -13.26
N PHE A 646 7.84 10.38 -14.50
CA PHE A 646 8.93 10.41 -15.49
C PHE A 646 8.77 11.49 -16.57
N GLY A 647 7.81 12.40 -16.44
CA GLY A 647 7.53 13.48 -17.40
C GLY A 647 6.03 13.78 -17.55
N THR A 648 5.67 14.69 -18.45
CA THR A 648 4.26 15.08 -18.71
C THR A 648 3.46 14.04 -19.50
N ASP A 649 4.13 13.18 -20.27
CA ASP A 649 3.43 12.20 -21.12
C ASP A 649 2.95 10.94 -20.38
N THR A 650 3.50 10.60 -19.20
CA THR A 650 3.04 9.44 -18.40
C THR A 650 1.71 9.68 -17.67
N ARG A 651 1.19 10.91 -17.75
CA ARG A 651 -0.13 11.31 -17.24
C ARG A 651 -1.21 11.38 -18.32
N LYS A 652 -0.91 10.88 -19.51
CA LYS A 652 -1.85 10.74 -20.62
C LYS A 652 -2.16 9.26 -20.83
N VAL A 653 -3.41 8.95 -21.13
CA VAL A 653 -3.85 7.62 -21.55
C VAL A 653 -4.28 7.72 -23.00
N TYR A 654 -3.80 6.81 -23.83
CA TYR A 654 -4.09 6.73 -25.25
C TYR A 654 -4.88 5.46 -25.55
N PHE A 655 -5.69 5.49 -26.60
CA PHE A 655 -6.22 4.28 -27.22
C PHE A 655 -5.07 3.50 -27.85
N LEU A 656 -4.90 2.24 -27.47
CA LEU A 656 -3.82 1.38 -27.96
C LEU A 656 -4.34 0.34 -28.94
N ALA A 657 -3.64 0.15 -30.06
CA ALA A 657 -3.91 -0.94 -30.97
C ALA A 657 -3.46 -2.27 -30.33
N ARG A 658 -4.40 -3.22 -30.15
CA ARG A 658 -4.16 -4.52 -29.51
C ARG A 658 -3.45 -4.42 -28.15
N GLY A 659 -3.71 -3.36 -27.38
CA GLY A 659 -3.12 -3.16 -26.05
C GLY A 659 -1.62 -2.82 -26.04
N ASN A 660 -1.02 -2.53 -27.20
CA ASN A 660 0.40 -2.23 -27.34
C ASN A 660 0.68 -0.75 -27.08
N SER A 661 1.43 -0.44 -26.01
CA SER A 661 1.77 0.93 -25.60
C SER A 661 2.58 1.72 -26.64
N ASN A 662 3.23 1.03 -27.59
CA ASN A 662 3.97 1.66 -28.68
C ASN A 662 3.08 2.01 -29.89
N ALA A 663 1.84 1.50 -29.95
CA ALA A 663 0.91 1.68 -31.06
C ALA A 663 -0.32 2.52 -30.62
N LYS A 664 -0.09 3.83 -30.44
CA LYS A 664 -1.10 4.80 -29.99
C LYS A 664 -1.92 5.28 -31.17
N THR A 665 -3.25 5.32 -31.02
CA THR A 665 -4.18 5.70 -32.10
C THR A 665 -4.91 7.01 -31.83
N GLY A 666 -4.95 7.46 -30.57
CA GLY A 666 -5.56 8.73 -30.16
C GLY A 666 -5.52 8.91 -28.65
N LEU A 667 -5.75 10.12 -28.16
CA LEU A 667 -5.83 10.40 -26.72
C LEU A 667 -7.19 9.96 -26.18
N ALA A 668 -7.20 9.19 -25.09
CA ALA A 668 -8.43 8.81 -24.39
C ALA A 668 -8.76 9.87 -23.35
N THR A 669 -9.98 10.39 -23.40
CA THR A 669 -10.53 11.29 -22.36
C THR A 669 -11.24 10.47 -21.29
N PRO A 670 -11.23 10.91 -20.01
CA PRO A 670 -11.99 10.26 -18.95
C PRO A 670 -13.45 10.00 -19.34
N GLY A 671 -13.95 8.83 -18.98
CA GLY A 671 -15.32 8.41 -19.24
C GLY A 671 -15.64 7.09 -18.55
N PHE A 672 -16.89 6.64 -18.67
CA PHE A 672 -17.40 5.48 -17.94
C PHE A 672 -17.92 4.38 -18.88
N LEU A 673 -18.25 3.22 -18.33
CA LEU A 673 -18.80 2.10 -19.11
C LEU A 673 -20.23 2.44 -19.55
N ARG A 674 -20.45 2.66 -20.84
CA ARG A 674 -21.76 3.12 -21.33
C ARG A 674 -22.88 2.13 -21.07
N VAL A 675 -22.59 0.82 -21.04
CA VAL A 675 -23.60 -0.20 -20.72
C VAL A 675 -24.21 -0.03 -19.33
N LEU A 676 -23.47 0.50 -18.35
CA LEU A 676 -23.99 0.73 -16.99
C LEU A 676 -24.57 2.15 -16.81
N THR A 677 -24.34 3.03 -17.79
CA THR A 677 -24.89 4.39 -17.80
C THR A 677 -26.29 4.41 -18.39
N ALA A 678 -27.22 5.12 -17.74
CA ALA A 678 -28.60 5.27 -18.21
C ALA A 678 -28.67 5.86 -19.63
N ARG A 679 -29.71 5.47 -20.38
CA ARG A 679 -29.96 5.99 -21.73
C ARG A 679 -30.08 7.50 -21.70
N GLY A 680 -29.43 8.17 -22.66
CA GLY A 680 -29.43 9.64 -22.78
C GLY A 680 -28.50 10.38 -21.79
N ARG A 681 -27.80 9.67 -20.91
CA ARG A 681 -26.80 10.25 -20.00
C ARG A 681 -25.39 10.13 -20.56
N THR A 682 -24.50 11.01 -20.13
CA THR A 682 -23.10 11.07 -20.56
C THR A 682 -22.18 11.23 -19.36
N GLU A 683 -20.88 10.99 -19.50
CA GLU A 683 -19.91 11.20 -18.43
C GLU A 683 -19.91 12.63 -17.84
N ASN A 684 -20.38 13.64 -18.59
CA ASN A 684 -20.48 15.02 -18.12
C ASN A 684 -21.43 15.13 -16.91
N ASP A 685 -22.44 14.26 -16.81
CA ASP A 685 -23.36 14.24 -15.66
C ASP A 685 -22.65 14.01 -14.31
N TRP A 686 -21.42 13.46 -14.32
CA TRP A 686 -20.59 13.30 -13.12
C TRP A 686 -19.27 14.09 -13.17
N LEU A 687 -18.76 14.42 -14.36
CA LEU A 687 -17.53 15.21 -14.52
C LEU A 687 -17.74 16.71 -14.30
N THR A 688 -18.97 17.20 -14.40
CA THR A 688 -19.32 18.61 -14.19
C THR A 688 -20.41 18.76 -13.14
N ILE A 689 -20.25 19.73 -12.25
CA ILE A 689 -21.30 20.17 -11.33
C ILE A 689 -21.76 21.56 -11.74
N ASP A 690 -23.07 21.70 -12.00
CA ASP A 690 -23.72 23.00 -12.16
C ASP A 690 -23.97 23.61 -10.78
N THR A 691 -23.19 24.62 -10.42
CA THR A 691 -23.43 25.37 -9.18
C THR A 691 -24.51 26.42 -9.43
N SER A 692 -25.66 26.31 -8.78
CA SER A 692 -26.73 27.32 -8.88
C SER A 692 -26.32 28.75 -8.44
N ALA A 693 -25.14 28.90 -7.83
CA ALA A 693 -24.59 30.15 -7.32
C ALA A 693 -23.59 30.85 -8.27
N SER A 694 -23.16 30.22 -9.36
CA SER A 694 -22.29 30.85 -10.37
C SER A 694 -22.60 30.30 -11.76
N GLU A 695 -22.65 31.15 -12.78
CA GLU A 695 -22.86 30.74 -14.20
C GLU A 695 -21.71 29.87 -14.75
N ALA A 696 -20.75 29.44 -13.93
CA ALA A 696 -19.62 28.60 -14.31
C ALA A 696 -19.79 27.16 -13.78
N SER A 697 -19.83 26.18 -14.67
CA SER A 697 -19.76 24.76 -14.35
C SER A 697 -18.39 24.41 -13.74
N VAL A 698 -18.36 23.72 -12.60
CA VAL A 698 -17.11 23.26 -11.96
C VAL A 698 -16.77 21.85 -12.45
N GLN A 699 -15.57 21.66 -13.00
CA GLN A 699 -15.09 20.34 -13.41
C GLN A 699 -14.55 19.56 -12.20
N LEU A 700 -15.09 18.37 -11.96
CA LEU A 700 -14.63 17.46 -10.92
C LEU A 700 -13.38 16.67 -11.36
N PRO A 701 -12.51 16.28 -10.40
CA PRO A 701 -11.44 15.33 -10.71
C PRO A 701 -12.00 14.00 -11.22
N PRO A 702 -11.40 13.38 -12.27
CA PRO A 702 -11.96 12.16 -12.88
C PRO A 702 -12.19 10.99 -11.93
N ARG A 703 -11.31 10.74 -10.95
CA ARG A 703 -11.54 9.69 -9.93
C ARG A 703 -12.71 10.01 -9.02
N VAL A 704 -12.94 11.28 -8.68
CA VAL A 704 -14.09 11.71 -7.86
C VAL A 704 -15.39 11.51 -8.65
N ALA A 705 -15.41 11.90 -9.93
CA ALA A 705 -16.55 11.68 -10.82
C ALA A 705 -16.84 10.18 -11.01
N LEU A 706 -15.80 9.37 -11.24
CA LEU A 706 -15.92 7.92 -11.35
C LEU A 706 -16.47 7.28 -10.06
N ALA A 707 -15.99 7.73 -8.89
CA ALA A 707 -16.49 7.30 -7.60
C ALA A 707 -17.99 7.63 -7.43
N GLY A 708 -18.41 8.81 -7.88
CA GLY A 708 -19.83 9.19 -7.97
C GLY A 708 -20.62 8.23 -8.87
N TRP A 709 -20.17 8.02 -10.11
CA TRP A 709 -20.83 7.12 -11.07
C TRP A 709 -20.91 5.66 -10.58
N LEU A 710 -19.87 5.15 -9.93
CA LEU A 710 -19.84 3.79 -9.37
C LEU A 710 -20.93 3.58 -8.31
N THR A 711 -21.29 4.63 -7.59
CA THR A 711 -22.22 4.58 -6.45
C THR A 711 -23.59 5.20 -6.74
N ASP A 712 -23.78 5.73 -7.95
CA ASP A 712 -25.06 6.27 -8.40
C ASP A 712 -26.00 5.12 -8.80
N GLU A 713 -27.00 4.86 -7.95
CA GLU A 713 -28.01 3.82 -8.13
C GLU A 713 -29.03 4.11 -9.25
N GLN A 714 -29.22 5.37 -9.62
CA GLN A 714 -30.29 5.78 -10.53
C GLN A 714 -29.82 5.93 -11.98
N GLN A 715 -28.64 6.52 -12.18
CA GLN A 715 -28.12 6.89 -13.50
C GLN A 715 -26.78 6.21 -13.81
N GLY A 716 -26.04 5.82 -12.77
CA GLY A 716 -24.75 5.14 -12.88
C GLY A 716 -24.82 3.65 -12.56
N ALA A 717 -23.71 3.10 -12.07
CA ALA A 717 -23.47 1.67 -11.86
C ALA A 717 -23.85 1.15 -10.45
N GLY A 718 -24.41 1.99 -9.58
CA GLY A 718 -24.66 1.66 -8.17
C GLY A 718 -25.56 0.43 -7.98
N TYR A 719 -26.51 0.18 -8.89
CA TYR A 719 -27.36 -1.00 -8.83
C TYR A 719 -26.60 -2.32 -9.00
N LEU A 720 -25.58 -2.36 -9.88
CA LEU A 720 -24.73 -3.53 -10.07
C LEU A 720 -23.75 -3.67 -8.91
N LEU A 721 -23.18 -2.55 -8.43
CA LEU A 721 -22.34 -2.52 -7.23
C LEU A 721 -23.07 -3.15 -6.03
N ALA A 722 -24.35 -2.79 -5.82
CA ALA A 722 -25.18 -3.35 -4.77
C ALA A 722 -25.38 -4.87 -4.93
N ARG A 723 -25.71 -5.35 -6.15
CA ARG A 723 -25.84 -6.80 -6.42
C ARG A 723 -24.56 -7.57 -6.11
N VAL A 724 -23.41 -7.05 -6.51
CA VAL A 724 -22.12 -7.71 -6.30
C VAL A 724 -21.82 -7.85 -4.82
N ILE A 725 -21.96 -6.77 -4.03
CA ILE A 725 -21.62 -6.84 -2.60
C ILE A 725 -22.60 -7.74 -1.82
N VAL A 726 -23.92 -7.68 -2.08
CA VAL A 726 -24.86 -8.53 -1.34
C VAL A 726 -24.71 -10.01 -1.72
N ASN A 727 -24.32 -10.31 -2.96
CA ASN A 727 -23.97 -11.67 -3.37
C ASN A 727 -22.74 -12.19 -2.61
N ARG A 728 -21.75 -11.33 -2.36
CA ARG A 728 -20.57 -11.67 -1.56
C ARG A 728 -20.91 -11.86 -0.08
N LEU A 729 -21.76 -11.00 0.49
CA LEU A 729 -22.26 -11.19 1.86
C LEU A 729 -22.97 -12.54 2.01
N TRP A 730 -23.84 -12.89 1.05
CA TRP A 730 -24.50 -14.19 0.98
C TRP A 730 -23.48 -15.33 0.87
N GLN A 731 -22.50 -15.20 -0.03
CA GLN A 731 -21.44 -16.19 -0.22
C GLN A 731 -20.67 -16.50 1.06
N HIS A 732 -20.24 -15.48 1.80
CA HIS A 732 -19.44 -15.69 2.99
C HIS A 732 -20.21 -16.28 4.17
N HIS A 733 -21.54 -16.10 4.21
CA HIS A 733 -22.42 -16.71 5.22
C HIS A 733 -22.89 -18.13 4.88
N LEU A 734 -23.10 -18.42 3.59
CA LEU A 734 -23.73 -19.67 3.12
C LEU A 734 -22.79 -20.55 2.28
N GLY A 735 -21.53 -20.15 2.14
CA GLY A 735 -20.47 -20.91 1.44
C GLY A 735 -20.41 -20.70 -0.07
N ARG A 736 -21.46 -20.15 -0.70
CA ARG A 736 -21.48 -19.77 -2.12
C ARG A 736 -22.50 -18.66 -2.39
N GLY A 737 -22.25 -17.84 -3.41
CA GLY A 737 -23.17 -16.77 -3.80
C GLY A 737 -24.47 -17.27 -4.45
N ILE A 738 -25.49 -16.40 -4.50
CA ILE A 738 -26.67 -16.58 -5.36
C ILE A 738 -26.24 -16.68 -6.83
N VAL A 739 -25.25 -15.86 -7.20
CA VAL A 739 -24.43 -15.94 -8.41
C VAL A 739 -23.13 -16.63 -8.03
N ARG A 740 -22.89 -17.83 -8.57
CA ARG A 740 -21.75 -18.68 -8.17
C ARG A 740 -20.39 -18.14 -8.62
N THR A 741 -20.36 -17.22 -9.58
CA THR A 741 -19.16 -16.53 -10.08
C THR A 741 -19.12 -15.11 -9.51
N PRO A 742 -18.61 -14.90 -8.28
CA PRO A 742 -18.82 -13.64 -7.57
C PRO A 742 -18.06 -12.45 -8.18
N SER A 743 -17.10 -12.71 -9.07
CA SER A 743 -16.34 -11.69 -9.82
C SER A 743 -16.71 -11.61 -11.31
N ASP A 744 -17.71 -12.36 -11.76
CA ASP A 744 -18.20 -12.35 -13.15
C ASP A 744 -19.73 -12.49 -13.18
N PHE A 745 -20.40 -11.36 -13.38
CA PHE A 745 -21.83 -11.14 -13.56
C PHE A 745 -22.13 -10.86 -15.04
N GLY A 746 -21.13 -10.98 -15.92
CA GLY A 746 -21.29 -10.86 -17.36
C GLY A 746 -21.93 -12.12 -17.96
N THR A 747 -21.93 -12.17 -19.28
CA THR A 747 -22.50 -13.25 -20.10
C THR A 747 -21.78 -14.59 -19.96
N GLN A 748 -20.53 -14.60 -19.48
CA GLN A 748 -19.77 -15.82 -19.16
C GLN A 748 -19.91 -16.26 -17.70
N GLY A 749 -20.43 -15.37 -16.85
CA GLY A 749 -20.75 -15.66 -15.47
C GLY A 749 -21.95 -16.61 -15.32
N ALA A 750 -22.08 -17.19 -14.13
CA ALA A 750 -23.25 -17.97 -13.77
C ALA A 750 -24.49 -17.06 -13.65
N ALA A 751 -25.65 -17.57 -14.07
CA ALA A 751 -26.92 -16.92 -13.76
C ALA A 751 -27.24 -17.01 -12.25
N PRO A 752 -27.96 -16.04 -11.67
CA PRO A 752 -28.40 -16.12 -10.29
C PRO A 752 -29.38 -17.29 -10.09
N THR A 753 -29.19 -18.07 -9.04
CA THR A 753 -30.15 -19.13 -8.65
C THR A 753 -31.52 -18.55 -8.26
N HIS A 754 -31.51 -17.36 -7.64
CA HIS A 754 -32.69 -16.63 -7.17
C HIS A 754 -32.57 -15.15 -7.56
N PRO A 755 -32.90 -14.78 -8.82
CA PRO A 755 -32.72 -13.41 -9.31
C PRO A 755 -33.50 -12.37 -8.49
N GLU A 756 -34.76 -12.66 -8.16
CA GLU A 756 -35.60 -11.74 -7.36
C GLU A 756 -35.08 -11.55 -5.94
N LEU A 757 -34.51 -12.60 -5.34
CA LEU A 757 -33.87 -12.49 -4.01
C LEU A 757 -32.61 -11.62 -4.07
N LEU A 758 -31.80 -11.77 -5.12
CA LEU A 758 -30.60 -10.95 -5.31
C LEU A 758 -30.96 -9.47 -5.45
N ASP A 759 -31.96 -9.16 -6.29
CA ASP A 759 -32.44 -7.79 -6.49
C ASP A 759 -33.09 -7.23 -5.24
N TYR A 760 -33.85 -8.04 -4.49
CA TYR A 760 -34.38 -7.66 -3.18
C TYR A 760 -33.27 -7.28 -2.20
N LEU A 761 -32.23 -8.10 -2.03
CA LEU A 761 -31.12 -7.78 -1.11
C LEU A 761 -30.37 -6.51 -1.55
N ALA A 762 -30.15 -6.33 -2.85
CA ALA A 762 -29.52 -5.12 -3.38
C ALA A 762 -30.36 -3.86 -3.12
N ALA A 763 -31.68 -3.96 -3.29
CA ALA A 763 -32.61 -2.89 -3.00
C ALA A 763 -32.71 -2.58 -1.49
N GLU A 764 -32.71 -3.60 -0.63
CA GLU A 764 -32.64 -3.42 0.83
C GLU A 764 -31.35 -2.70 1.25
N LEU A 765 -30.22 -3.02 0.63
CA LEU A 765 -28.94 -2.35 0.93
C LEU A 765 -29.03 -0.85 0.59
N ILE A 766 -29.52 -0.51 -0.60
CA ILE A 766 -29.68 0.87 -1.04
C ILE A 766 -30.66 1.62 -0.13
N ARG A 767 -31.82 1.02 0.19
CA ARG A 767 -32.81 1.62 1.10
C ARG A 767 -32.26 1.82 2.52
N GLY A 768 -31.40 0.91 2.96
CA GLY A 768 -30.69 0.97 4.24
C GLY A 768 -29.45 1.85 4.25
N ASP A 769 -29.35 2.85 3.37
CA ASP A 769 -28.22 3.78 3.28
C ASP A 769 -26.87 3.07 3.13
N TRP A 770 -26.86 2.02 2.31
CA TRP A 770 -25.67 1.23 1.99
C TRP A 770 -24.97 0.61 3.20
N LYS A 771 -25.64 0.47 4.36
CA LYS A 771 -25.09 -0.18 5.56
C LYS A 771 -25.06 -1.70 5.38
N LEU A 772 -23.89 -2.30 5.62
CA LEU A 772 -23.73 -3.74 5.44
C LEU A 772 -24.32 -4.54 6.62
N LYS A 773 -24.20 -4.04 7.86
CA LYS A 773 -24.65 -4.74 9.08
C LYS A 773 -26.13 -5.16 9.03
N PRO A 774 -27.08 -4.32 8.58
CA PRO A 774 -28.47 -4.74 8.40
C PRO A 774 -28.66 -5.91 7.42
N ILE A 775 -27.86 -6.00 6.36
CA ILE A 775 -27.92 -7.13 5.42
C ILE A 775 -27.36 -8.40 6.04
N HIS A 776 -26.29 -8.33 6.84
CA HIS A 776 -25.83 -9.47 7.64
C HIS A 776 -26.93 -9.95 8.59
N GLN A 777 -27.61 -9.04 9.30
CA GLN A 777 -28.72 -9.38 10.19
C GLN A 777 -29.84 -10.08 9.43
N LEU A 778 -30.24 -9.55 8.28
CA LEU A 778 -31.31 -10.12 7.47
C LEU A 778 -31.00 -11.56 7.03
N ILE A 779 -29.76 -11.81 6.59
CA ILE A 779 -29.29 -13.15 6.23
C ILE A 779 -29.27 -14.06 7.46
N MET A 780 -28.64 -13.64 8.56
CA MET A 780 -28.42 -14.52 9.71
C MET A 780 -29.71 -14.80 10.50
N LYS A 781 -30.67 -13.87 10.52
CA LYS A 781 -32.00 -14.07 11.14
C LYS A 781 -32.92 -14.95 10.29
N SER A 782 -32.59 -15.20 9.02
CA SER A 782 -33.37 -16.08 8.14
C SER A 782 -33.36 -17.53 8.63
N SER A 783 -34.45 -18.24 8.38
CA SER A 783 -34.46 -19.69 8.56
C SER A 783 -33.45 -20.37 7.65
N VAL A 784 -33.22 -19.86 6.44
CA VAL A 784 -32.21 -20.38 5.51
C VAL A 784 -30.83 -20.52 6.18
N TYR A 785 -30.38 -19.46 6.87
CA TYR A 785 -29.10 -19.47 7.57
C TYR A 785 -29.13 -20.37 8.81
N ARG A 786 -30.26 -20.48 9.50
CA ARG A 786 -30.41 -21.23 10.75
C ARG A 786 -30.61 -22.74 10.55
N GLN A 787 -30.79 -23.24 9.33
CA GLN A 787 -31.04 -24.66 9.06
C GLN A 787 -29.91 -25.58 9.56
N ALA A 788 -30.29 -26.79 9.93
CA ALA A 788 -29.39 -27.93 10.13
C ALA A 788 -28.92 -28.53 8.80
N GLY A 789 -27.77 -29.21 8.81
CA GLY A 789 -27.18 -29.82 7.61
C GLY A 789 -27.59 -31.25 7.28
N GLN A 790 -28.65 -31.78 7.90
CA GLN A 790 -29.11 -33.16 7.70
C GLN A 790 -29.42 -33.46 6.22
N ASN A 791 -29.04 -34.65 5.75
CA ASN A 791 -29.35 -35.09 4.39
C ASN A 791 -30.82 -35.52 4.28
N ASN A 792 -31.43 -35.22 3.13
CA ASN A 792 -32.74 -35.72 2.74
C ASN A 792 -32.58 -36.41 1.37
N GLU A 793 -32.97 -37.68 1.26
CA GLU A 793 -32.75 -38.48 0.05
C GLU A 793 -33.45 -37.86 -1.17
N LEU A 794 -34.73 -37.49 -1.04
CA LEU A 794 -35.50 -36.86 -2.12
C LEU A 794 -34.89 -35.51 -2.54
N ALA A 795 -34.48 -34.69 -1.58
CA ALA A 795 -33.88 -33.39 -1.87
C ALA A 795 -32.49 -33.52 -2.52
N THR A 796 -31.73 -34.55 -2.14
CA THR A 796 -30.42 -34.86 -2.74
C THR A 796 -30.58 -35.35 -4.19
N GLU A 797 -31.66 -36.07 -4.50
CA GLU A 797 -31.97 -36.49 -5.87
C GLU A 797 -32.42 -35.32 -6.75
N ILE A 798 -33.32 -34.47 -6.24
CA ILE A 798 -33.91 -33.36 -7.01
C ILE A 798 -32.95 -32.16 -7.15
N ASP A 799 -32.18 -31.87 -6.10
CA ASP A 799 -31.26 -30.73 -6.03
C ASP A 799 -29.94 -31.14 -5.33
N PRO A 800 -29.11 -31.95 -5.99
CA PRO A 800 -27.87 -32.49 -5.43
C PRO A 800 -26.86 -31.38 -5.05
N GLU A 801 -26.86 -30.30 -5.83
CA GLU A 801 -26.03 -29.12 -5.59
C GLU A 801 -26.60 -28.21 -4.49
N ASN A 802 -27.74 -28.54 -3.88
CA ASN A 802 -28.44 -27.74 -2.87
C ASN A 802 -28.77 -26.31 -3.35
N SER A 803 -28.89 -26.07 -4.67
CA SER A 803 -29.10 -24.75 -5.31
C SER A 803 -30.33 -24.01 -4.81
N LEU A 804 -31.30 -24.74 -4.24
CA LEU A 804 -32.54 -24.24 -3.65
C LEU A 804 -32.44 -24.04 -2.14
N TRP A 805 -31.29 -24.30 -1.53
CA TRP A 805 -31.00 -24.05 -0.11
C TRP A 805 -31.93 -24.81 0.86
N TRP A 806 -32.17 -26.10 0.60
CA TRP A 806 -32.97 -26.97 1.46
C TRP A 806 -32.23 -27.46 2.72
N ARG A 807 -30.91 -27.25 2.81
CA ARG A 807 -30.08 -27.48 4.00
C ARG A 807 -28.92 -26.49 4.11
N ARG A 808 -28.30 -26.41 5.28
CA ARG A 808 -26.95 -25.81 5.44
C ARG A 808 -25.89 -26.88 5.14
N GLY A 809 -24.81 -26.53 4.44
CA GLY A 809 -23.68 -27.44 4.20
C GLY A 809 -22.51 -27.17 5.14
N ALA A 810 -21.75 -28.20 5.52
CA ALA A 810 -20.51 -28.00 6.28
C ALA A 810 -19.49 -27.17 5.49
N THR A 811 -18.88 -26.18 6.14
CA THR A 811 -17.89 -25.26 5.56
C THR A 811 -16.57 -25.37 6.31
N ARG A 812 -15.46 -25.58 5.59
CA ARG A 812 -14.12 -25.57 6.22
C ARG A 812 -13.77 -24.14 6.64
N LEU A 813 -13.21 -23.99 7.83
CA LEU A 813 -12.63 -22.75 8.30
C LEU A 813 -11.47 -22.31 7.39
N GLU A 814 -11.38 -21.01 7.15
CA GLU A 814 -10.27 -20.41 6.41
C GLU A 814 -8.96 -20.50 7.20
N ALA A 815 -7.83 -20.46 6.50
CA ALA A 815 -6.49 -20.61 7.09
C ALA A 815 -6.25 -19.70 8.32
N GLU A 816 -6.62 -18.42 8.21
CA GLU A 816 -6.47 -17.44 9.29
C GLU A 816 -7.34 -17.79 10.49
N VAL A 817 -8.57 -18.27 10.25
CA VAL A 817 -9.50 -18.65 11.32
C VAL A 817 -9.04 -19.92 12.01
N ILE A 818 -8.51 -20.90 11.27
CA ILE A 818 -7.92 -22.11 11.86
C ILE A 818 -6.80 -21.72 12.83
N ARG A 819 -5.85 -20.88 12.38
CA ARG A 819 -4.75 -20.42 13.21
C ARG A 819 -5.23 -19.59 14.40
N ASP A 820 -6.14 -18.65 14.18
CA ASP A 820 -6.71 -17.82 15.26
C ASP A 820 -7.47 -18.66 16.29
N THR A 821 -8.11 -19.76 15.86
CA THR A 821 -8.78 -20.72 16.74
C THR A 821 -7.77 -21.50 17.57
N PHE A 822 -6.64 -21.94 17.01
CA PHE A 822 -5.56 -22.55 17.80
C PHE A 822 -5.05 -21.60 18.90
N LEU A 823 -4.86 -20.32 18.57
CA LEU A 823 -4.44 -19.30 19.53
C LEU A 823 -5.52 -19.05 20.59
N ALA A 824 -6.79 -18.95 20.20
CA ALA A 824 -7.91 -18.70 21.11
C ALA A 824 -8.14 -19.85 22.09
N VAL A 825 -8.13 -21.10 21.60
CA VAL A 825 -8.37 -22.31 22.40
C VAL A 825 -7.21 -22.56 23.37
N SER A 826 -5.97 -22.37 22.91
CA SER A 826 -4.78 -22.48 23.79
C SER A 826 -4.64 -21.36 24.82
N GLY A 827 -5.43 -20.28 24.71
CA GLY A 827 -5.31 -19.09 25.56
C GLY A 827 -4.12 -18.19 25.22
N SER A 828 -3.54 -18.35 24.03
CA SER A 828 -2.37 -17.58 23.57
C SER A 828 -2.73 -16.32 22.78
N LEU A 829 -3.99 -16.15 22.37
CA LEU A 829 -4.40 -15.09 21.46
C LEU A 829 -4.22 -13.70 22.07
N ASP A 830 -3.41 -12.87 21.42
CA ASP A 830 -3.34 -11.43 21.64
C ASP A 830 -4.39 -10.72 20.77
N LYS A 831 -5.31 -10.00 21.42
CA LYS A 831 -6.40 -9.28 20.76
C LYS A 831 -6.03 -7.84 20.39
N THR A 832 -4.77 -7.45 20.50
CA THR A 832 -4.30 -6.10 20.15
C THR A 832 -4.52 -5.81 18.67
N MET A 833 -5.35 -4.80 18.41
CA MET A 833 -5.72 -4.37 17.07
C MET A 833 -4.73 -3.34 16.50
N PHE A 834 -4.66 -3.30 15.16
CA PHE A 834 -3.96 -2.28 14.36
C PHE A 834 -2.43 -2.26 14.48
N GLY A 835 -1.78 -1.45 13.65
CA GLY A 835 -0.33 -1.28 13.68
C GLY A 835 0.43 -2.33 12.86
N LYS A 836 1.75 -2.22 12.84
CA LYS A 836 2.61 -3.05 11.98
C LYS A 836 2.39 -4.54 12.22
N GLY A 837 2.44 -5.30 11.12
CA GLY A 837 2.36 -6.75 11.18
C GLY A 837 3.67 -7.43 11.55
N SER A 838 3.65 -8.75 11.60
CA SER A 838 4.83 -9.60 11.82
C SER A 838 4.88 -10.72 10.79
N LEU A 839 6.09 -11.06 10.33
CA LEU A 839 6.33 -12.26 9.51
C LEU A 839 6.48 -13.53 10.36
N ASP A 840 6.55 -13.40 11.69
CA ASP A 840 6.65 -14.54 12.58
C ASP A 840 5.29 -15.24 12.73
N GLN A 841 5.18 -16.47 12.20
CA GLN A 841 3.97 -17.28 12.31
C GLN A 841 3.60 -17.63 13.76
N ALA A 842 4.55 -17.56 14.71
CA ALA A 842 4.31 -17.80 16.13
C ALA A 842 3.80 -16.55 16.87
N ASN A 843 3.73 -15.39 16.21
CA ASN A 843 3.22 -14.15 16.82
C ASN A 843 1.79 -14.38 17.37
N PRO A 844 1.50 -14.04 18.63
CA PRO A 844 0.22 -14.37 19.26
C PRO A 844 -0.98 -13.57 18.72
N ARG A 845 -0.75 -12.54 17.90
CA ARG A 845 -1.82 -11.72 17.33
C ARG A 845 -2.64 -12.50 16.29
N ARG A 846 -3.86 -12.03 16.09
CA ARG A 846 -4.74 -12.48 15.00
C ARG A 846 -4.02 -12.46 13.65
N SER A 847 -4.35 -13.42 12.81
CA SER A 847 -3.67 -13.67 11.55
C SER A 847 -3.82 -12.52 10.54
N ILE A 848 -4.88 -11.71 10.65
CA ILE A 848 -5.02 -10.46 9.85
C ILE A 848 -3.89 -9.45 10.12
N TYR A 849 -3.21 -9.55 11.27
CA TYR A 849 -2.06 -8.72 11.63
C TYR A 849 -0.71 -9.38 11.32
N LEU A 850 -0.69 -10.52 10.64
CA LEU A 850 0.54 -11.01 10.05
C LEU A 850 0.87 -10.21 8.79
N THR A 851 2.16 -10.05 8.53
CA THR A 851 2.62 -9.32 7.36
C THR A 851 2.45 -10.17 6.11
N VAL A 852 1.72 -9.63 5.13
CA VAL A 852 1.53 -10.28 3.83
C VAL A 852 2.69 -9.87 2.91
N LYS A 853 3.72 -10.72 2.82
CA LYS A 853 4.87 -10.53 1.94
C LYS A 853 4.84 -11.55 0.80
N ARG A 854 4.82 -11.06 -0.44
CA ARG A 854 4.62 -11.89 -1.64
C ARG A 854 5.73 -12.91 -1.88
N SER A 855 6.98 -12.57 -1.52
CA SER A 855 8.14 -13.47 -1.63
C SER A 855 8.37 -14.37 -0.41
N ASN A 856 7.62 -14.18 0.69
CA ASN A 856 7.79 -14.93 1.93
C ASN A 856 6.43 -15.27 2.54
N LEU A 857 5.85 -16.37 2.06
CA LEU A 857 4.53 -16.83 2.46
C LEU A 857 4.59 -17.60 3.78
N ILE A 858 3.59 -17.40 4.63
CA ILE A 858 3.51 -18.06 5.94
C ILE A 858 3.07 -19.53 5.76
N PRO A 859 3.89 -20.53 6.15
CA PRO A 859 3.65 -21.93 5.79
C PRO A 859 2.30 -22.49 6.25
N ILE A 860 1.89 -22.22 7.50
CA ILE A 860 0.60 -22.70 8.01
C ILE A 860 -0.59 -22.08 7.26
N LEU A 861 -0.46 -20.84 6.78
CA LEU A 861 -1.53 -20.21 6.01
C LEU A 861 -1.64 -20.81 4.61
N GLN A 862 -0.50 -21.04 3.95
CA GLN A 862 -0.44 -21.67 2.63
C GLN A 862 -0.96 -23.10 2.64
N LEU A 863 -0.63 -23.87 3.67
CA LEU A 863 -1.11 -25.24 3.86
C LEU A 863 -2.65 -25.33 3.84
N PHE A 864 -3.34 -24.31 4.35
CA PHE A 864 -4.80 -24.25 4.42
C PHE A 864 -5.42 -23.31 3.39
N ASP A 865 -4.75 -23.16 2.24
CA ASP A 865 -5.23 -22.47 1.05
C ASP A 865 -5.45 -20.96 1.24
N ALA A 866 -4.61 -20.27 2.02
CA ALA A 866 -4.62 -18.81 2.05
C ALA A 866 -4.34 -18.25 0.64
N PRO A 867 -5.15 -17.29 0.16
CA PRO A 867 -5.04 -16.79 -1.21
C PRO A 867 -3.70 -16.11 -1.47
N ASP A 868 -3.21 -16.18 -2.70
CA ASP A 868 -2.12 -15.31 -3.12
C ASP A 868 -2.61 -13.85 -3.18
N SER A 869 -1.68 -12.91 -2.96
CA SER A 869 -1.96 -11.47 -3.04
C SER A 869 -1.51 -10.88 -4.37
N ILE A 870 -1.40 -11.68 -5.44
CA ILE A 870 -0.99 -11.22 -6.77
C ILE A 870 -2.21 -10.83 -7.59
N GLN A 871 -3.32 -11.57 -7.46
CA GLN A 871 -4.57 -11.34 -8.20
C GLN A 871 -5.76 -11.14 -7.28
N SER A 872 -6.82 -10.52 -7.79
CA SER A 872 -8.02 -10.23 -7.02
C SER A 872 -8.83 -11.51 -6.83
N ILE A 873 -8.92 -11.98 -5.60
CA ILE A 873 -9.56 -13.27 -5.27
C ILE A 873 -10.98 -13.03 -4.75
N GLY A 874 -11.97 -13.41 -5.56
CA GLY A 874 -13.39 -13.34 -5.18
C GLY A 874 -13.95 -14.62 -4.56
N HIS A 875 -13.24 -15.73 -4.69
CA HIS A 875 -13.60 -17.04 -4.13
C HIS A 875 -12.30 -17.75 -3.75
N ARG A 876 -12.18 -18.18 -2.49
CA ARG A 876 -11.01 -18.92 -2.02
C ARG A 876 -11.16 -20.40 -2.35
N ASP A 877 -10.07 -21.02 -2.82
CA ASP A 877 -10.04 -22.46 -2.97
C ASP A 877 -10.01 -23.13 -1.59
N VAL A 878 -10.65 -24.29 -1.48
CA VAL A 878 -10.73 -25.06 -0.25
C VAL A 878 -10.38 -26.49 -0.58
N THR A 879 -9.19 -26.92 -0.17
CA THR A 879 -8.74 -28.30 -0.31
C THR A 879 -8.91 -29.05 1.02
N THR A 880 -8.99 -30.37 0.93
CA THR A 880 -8.95 -31.28 2.09
C THR A 880 -8.04 -32.43 1.71
N VAL A 881 -6.76 -32.29 2.06
CA VAL A 881 -5.70 -33.21 1.60
C VAL A 881 -4.92 -33.81 2.78
N PRO A 882 -4.42 -35.07 2.67
CA PRO A 882 -3.69 -35.72 3.77
C PRO A 882 -2.52 -34.91 4.37
N PRO A 883 -1.72 -34.13 3.59
CA PRO A 883 -0.67 -33.28 4.14
C PRO A 883 -1.15 -32.27 5.19
N GLN A 884 -2.38 -31.75 5.08
CA GLN A 884 -2.94 -30.83 6.08
C GLN A 884 -3.10 -31.49 7.44
N ALA A 885 -3.71 -32.69 7.47
CA ALA A 885 -3.87 -33.47 8.70
C ALA A 885 -2.51 -33.90 9.28
N LEU A 886 -1.60 -34.41 8.44
CA LEU A 886 -0.26 -34.81 8.86
C LEU A 886 0.54 -33.63 9.44
N ALA A 887 0.42 -32.44 8.86
CA ALA A 887 1.06 -31.26 9.39
C ALA A 887 0.51 -30.85 10.76
N LEU A 888 -0.81 -30.94 11.00
CA LEU A 888 -1.36 -30.69 12.34
C LEU A 888 -0.84 -31.68 13.39
N MET A 889 -0.65 -32.94 13.01
CA MET A 889 -0.11 -33.97 13.91
C MET A 889 1.40 -33.80 14.20
N ASN A 890 2.17 -33.20 13.30
CA ASN A 890 3.63 -33.15 13.40
C ASN A 890 4.21 -31.73 13.55
N SER A 891 3.38 -30.68 13.46
CA SER A 891 3.84 -29.29 13.53
C SER A 891 4.32 -28.93 14.94
N PRO A 892 5.53 -28.37 15.09
CA PRO A 892 6.01 -27.83 16.36
C PRO A 892 5.09 -26.75 16.92
N LEU A 893 4.49 -25.92 16.05
CA LEU A 893 3.55 -24.89 16.47
C LEU A 893 2.27 -25.50 17.06
N THR A 894 1.69 -26.50 16.37
CA THR A 894 0.48 -27.19 16.87
C THR A 894 0.78 -27.89 18.20
N ARG A 895 1.94 -28.53 18.32
CA ARG A 895 2.37 -29.15 19.58
C ARG A 895 2.50 -28.14 20.71
N GLN A 896 3.16 -27.01 20.47
CA GLN A 896 3.33 -25.95 21.47
C GLN A 896 1.98 -25.37 21.91
N LEU A 897 1.03 -25.19 20.98
CA LEU A 897 -0.31 -24.70 21.31
C LEU A 897 -1.14 -25.75 22.05
N ALA A 898 -0.97 -27.05 21.75
CA ALA A 898 -1.56 -28.14 22.52
C ALA A 898 -1.01 -28.19 23.96
N GLU A 899 0.28 -27.93 24.17
CA GLU A 899 0.86 -27.84 25.52
C GLU A 899 0.27 -26.68 26.32
N LYS A 900 0.07 -25.52 25.69
CA LYS A 900 -0.60 -24.38 26.32
C LYS A 900 -2.08 -24.66 26.58
N PHE A 901 -2.76 -25.34 25.66
CA PHE A 901 -4.14 -25.77 25.86
C PHE A 901 -4.28 -26.74 27.03
N ALA A 902 -3.40 -27.74 27.13
CA ALA A 902 -3.36 -28.66 28.27
C ALA A 902 -3.14 -27.92 29.60
N LYS A 903 -2.18 -26.99 29.66
CA LYS A 903 -1.96 -26.16 30.85
C LYS A 903 -3.18 -25.33 31.25
N ARG A 904 -3.98 -24.90 30.27
CA ARG A 904 -5.20 -24.12 30.50
C ARG A 904 -6.31 -24.96 31.15
N ILE A 905 -6.44 -26.22 30.77
CA ILE A 905 -7.53 -27.11 31.25
C ILE A 905 -7.11 -28.08 32.36
N TYR A 906 -5.81 -28.20 32.60
CA TYR A 906 -5.22 -29.11 33.58
C TYR A 906 -4.12 -28.37 34.37
N ALA A 907 -4.55 -27.53 35.31
CA ALA A 907 -3.65 -26.67 36.08
C ALA A 907 -3.03 -27.36 37.31
N SER A 908 -3.73 -28.34 37.90
CA SER A 908 -3.28 -29.10 39.08
C SER A 908 -3.83 -30.52 39.09
N GLY A 909 -3.24 -31.41 39.90
CA GLY A 909 -3.71 -32.79 40.08
C GLY A 909 -5.09 -32.94 40.74
N GLU A 910 -5.74 -31.84 41.13
CA GLU A 910 -7.11 -31.83 41.67
C GLU A 910 -8.17 -31.82 40.55
N THR A 911 -7.78 -31.53 39.30
CA THR A 911 -8.73 -31.51 38.17
C THR A 911 -9.04 -32.94 37.73
N THR A 912 -10.32 -33.33 37.74
CA THR A 912 -10.72 -34.68 37.32
C THR A 912 -10.61 -34.83 35.79
N MET A 913 -10.40 -36.05 35.30
CA MET A 913 -10.37 -36.29 33.85
C MET A 913 -11.70 -35.96 33.16
N GLU A 914 -12.82 -36.09 33.86
CA GLU A 914 -14.12 -35.63 33.36
C GLU A 914 -14.15 -34.11 33.17
N GLN A 915 -13.63 -33.34 34.13
CA GLN A 915 -13.52 -31.88 34.00
C GLN A 915 -12.60 -31.50 32.83
N VAL A 916 -11.46 -32.18 32.67
CA VAL A 916 -10.53 -31.96 31.54
C VAL A 916 -11.23 -32.17 30.20
N VAL A 917 -11.92 -33.30 30.02
CA VAL A 917 -12.61 -33.62 28.77
C VAL A 917 -13.76 -32.64 28.51
N ASN A 918 -14.57 -32.32 29.51
CA ASN A 918 -15.66 -31.35 29.36
C ASN A 918 -15.13 -29.96 28.96
N GLN A 919 -14.10 -29.45 29.65
CA GLN A 919 -13.51 -28.15 29.32
C GLN A 919 -12.90 -28.12 27.92
N ALA A 920 -12.23 -29.19 27.49
CA ALA A 920 -11.67 -29.28 26.16
C ALA A 920 -12.74 -29.20 25.06
N TYR A 921 -13.85 -29.93 25.22
CA TYR A 921 -14.97 -29.90 24.27
C TYR A 921 -15.65 -28.52 24.22
N ILE A 922 -15.88 -27.87 25.37
CA ILE A 922 -16.51 -26.54 25.38
C ILE A 922 -15.60 -25.50 24.71
N LEU A 923 -14.29 -25.52 25.02
CA LEU A 923 -13.34 -24.56 24.45
C LEU A 923 -13.11 -24.79 22.95
N ALA A 924 -12.92 -26.03 22.53
CA ALA A 924 -12.57 -26.36 21.14
C ALA A 924 -13.80 -26.46 20.22
N LEU A 925 -14.89 -27.04 20.70
CA LEU A 925 -16.06 -27.43 19.91
C LEU A 925 -17.35 -26.71 20.31
N SER A 926 -17.33 -25.89 21.37
CA SER A 926 -18.48 -25.08 21.81
C SER A 926 -19.71 -25.89 22.22
N ARG A 927 -19.51 -27.13 22.68
CA ARG A 927 -20.53 -28.04 23.21
C ARG A 927 -19.94 -28.96 24.27
N PHE A 928 -20.79 -29.68 25.01
CA PHE A 928 -20.35 -30.79 25.84
C PHE A 928 -20.12 -32.06 25.01
N PRO A 929 -19.23 -32.97 25.47
CA PRO A 929 -19.10 -34.30 24.88
C PRO A 929 -20.36 -35.12 25.16
N THR A 930 -20.71 -36.01 24.24
CA THR A 930 -21.65 -37.10 24.52
C THR A 930 -21.04 -38.08 25.53
N GLU A 931 -21.87 -38.88 26.21
CA GLU A 931 -21.36 -39.87 27.18
C GLU A 931 -20.40 -40.89 26.55
N SER A 932 -20.61 -41.25 25.27
CA SER A 932 -19.69 -42.11 24.52
C SER A 932 -18.35 -41.41 24.26
N GLU A 933 -18.38 -40.17 23.76
CA GLU A 933 -17.17 -39.38 23.54
C GLU A 933 -16.39 -39.17 24.84
N LYS A 934 -17.09 -38.83 25.93
CA LYS A 934 -16.49 -38.62 27.26
C LYS A 934 -15.76 -39.89 27.73
N THR A 935 -16.44 -41.03 27.67
CA THR A 935 -15.86 -42.33 28.06
C THR A 935 -14.63 -42.67 27.23
N GLN A 936 -14.70 -42.50 25.91
CA GLN A 936 -13.59 -42.78 25.01
C GLN A 936 -12.38 -41.88 25.27
N MET A 937 -12.59 -40.58 25.49
CA MET A 937 -11.50 -39.63 25.73
C MET A 937 -10.84 -39.83 27.10
N ILE A 938 -11.63 -40.11 28.15
CA ILE A 938 -11.06 -40.48 29.46
C ILE A 938 -10.25 -41.77 29.34
N GLY A 939 -10.74 -42.76 28.61
CA GLY A 939 -10.02 -44.00 28.33
C GLY A 939 -8.70 -43.75 27.59
N PHE A 940 -8.72 -42.90 26.56
CA PHE A 940 -7.53 -42.50 25.82
C PHE A 940 -6.47 -41.84 26.71
N ILE A 941 -6.84 -40.80 27.48
CA ILE A 941 -5.91 -40.09 28.37
C ILE A 941 -5.30 -41.06 29.40
N THR A 942 -6.13 -41.95 29.95
CA THR A 942 -5.69 -42.96 30.93
C THR A 942 -4.70 -43.93 30.33
N ALA A 943 -5.01 -44.52 29.17
CA ALA A 943 -4.13 -45.45 28.47
C ALA A 943 -2.80 -44.79 28.08
N GLN A 944 -2.84 -43.56 27.58
CA GLN A 944 -1.65 -42.80 27.21
C GLN A 944 -0.78 -42.49 28.42
N GLY A 945 -1.39 -42.08 29.54
CA GLY A 945 -0.70 -41.85 30.81
C GLY A 945 0.00 -43.09 31.34
N ILE A 946 -0.63 -44.27 31.21
CA ILE A 946 -0.04 -45.57 31.57
C ILE A 946 1.17 -45.87 30.67
N SER A 947 1.06 -45.66 29.36
CA SER A 947 2.17 -45.91 28.41
C SER A 947 3.42 -45.08 28.72
N TYR A 948 3.25 -43.92 29.35
CA TYR A 948 4.32 -43.02 29.79
C TYR A 948 4.79 -43.26 31.23
N GLY A 949 4.35 -44.33 31.90
CA GLY A 949 4.78 -44.69 33.26
C GLY A 949 3.89 -44.17 34.40
N ASN A 950 2.71 -43.60 34.09
CA ASN A 950 1.66 -43.22 35.04
C ASN A 950 2.08 -42.30 36.21
N THR A 951 3.09 -41.45 36.02
CA THR A 951 3.42 -40.36 36.95
C THR A 951 2.56 -39.11 36.67
N ASP A 952 2.58 -38.11 37.56
CA ASP A 952 1.87 -36.84 37.29
C ASP A 952 2.41 -36.13 36.04
N LYS A 953 3.71 -36.26 35.76
CA LYS A 953 4.33 -35.78 34.52
C LYS A 953 3.81 -36.57 33.30
N SER A 954 3.68 -37.89 33.44
CA SER A 954 3.13 -38.79 32.41
C SER A 954 1.67 -38.45 32.10
N ARG A 955 0.86 -38.15 33.12
CA ARG A 955 -0.54 -37.72 32.97
C ARG A 955 -0.64 -36.35 32.31
N SER A 956 0.18 -35.39 32.74
CA SER A 956 0.24 -34.07 32.10
C SER A 956 0.57 -34.20 30.62
N GLN A 957 1.54 -35.04 30.27
CA GLN A 957 1.91 -35.35 28.88
C GLN A 957 0.75 -35.99 28.09
N ALA A 958 0.02 -36.93 28.68
CA ALA A 958 -1.16 -37.55 28.06
C ALA A 958 -2.28 -36.53 27.78
N VAL A 959 -2.47 -35.55 28.66
CA VAL A 959 -3.43 -34.44 28.42
C VAL A 959 -2.97 -33.56 27.25
N VAL A 960 -1.66 -33.36 27.05
CA VAL A 960 -1.16 -32.66 25.85
C VAL A 960 -1.51 -33.43 24.58
N ASP A 961 -1.31 -34.75 24.56
CA ASP A 961 -1.65 -35.57 23.40
C ASP A 961 -3.15 -35.54 23.10
N TYR A 962 -3.99 -35.55 24.14
CA TYR A 962 -5.44 -35.36 24.01
C TYR A 962 -5.79 -33.97 23.46
N CYS A 963 -5.16 -32.91 23.97
CA CYS A 963 -5.38 -31.57 23.44
C CYS A 963 -4.98 -31.49 21.96
N GLN A 964 -3.87 -32.12 21.57
CA GLN A 964 -3.45 -32.19 20.17
C GLN A 964 -4.45 -32.96 19.30
N LEU A 965 -5.02 -34.06 19.79
CA LEU A 965 -6.11 -34.78 19.14
C LEU A 965 -7.32 -33.85 18.90
N MET A 966 -7.73 -33.08 19.92
CA MET A 966 -8.85 -32.14 19.80
C MET A 966 -8.63 -31.09 18.72
N LEU A 967 -7.39 -30.58 18.58
CA LEU A 967 -7.01 -29.64 17.53
C LEU A 967 -7.01 -30.26 16.11
N CYS A 968 -7.04 -31.58 16.00
CA CYS A 968 -7.03 -32.33 14.74
C CYS A 968 -8.41 -32.88 14.34
N LEU A 969 -9.46 -32.65 15.13
CA LEU A 969 -10.80 -33.14 14.81
C LEU A 969 -11.39 -32.40 13.60
N ASN A 970 -12.19 -33.10 12.79
CA ASN A 970 -12.94 -32.47 11.70
C ASN A 970 -13.87 -31.37 12.23
N GLU A 971 -14.56 -31.59 13.36
CA GLU A 971 -15.43 -30.58 13.98
C GLU A 971 -14.66 -29.33 14.47
N PHE A 972 -13.34 -29.43 14.65
CA PHE A 972 -12.50 -28.27 14.92
C PHE A 972 -12.30 -27.41 13.67
N LEU A 973 -12.15 -28.04 12.50
CA LEU A 973 -11.84 -27.38 11.23
C LEU A 973 -13.07 -27.03 10.39
N PHE A 974 -14.22 -27.66 10.65
CA PHE A 974 -15.45 -27.49 9.89
C PHE A 974 -16.57 -26.96 10.77
N ILE A 975 -17.41 -26.12 10.18
CA ILE A 975 -18.62 -25.60 10.79
C ILE A 975 -19.79 -26.04 9.93
N ASP A 976 -20.73 -26.77 10.53
CA ASP A 976 -22.03 -27.03 9.92
C ASP A 976 -22.86 -25.75 9.91
#